data_AF-A0A8J6LB48-F1
#
_entry.id   AF-A0A8J6LB48-F1
#
_cell.length_a   1.000
_cell.length_b   1.000
_cell.length_c   1.000
_cell.angle_alpha   90.00
_cell.angle_beta   90.00
_cell.angle_gamma   90.00
#
_symmetry.space_group_name_H-M   'P 1'
#
loop_
_entity.id
_entity.type
_entity.pdbx_description
1 polymer ?
#
loop_
_entity_poly.entity_id
_entity_poly.type
_entity_poly.pdbx_seq_one_letter_code
_entity_poly.pdbx_strand_id
1 'polypeptide(L)'
;MEMKEGPILYVIVVGFHHKKGCQVEFSFPPLVPGSPNECPPGWKYLPTLALPDGSHNFDDDTVFFHLPSLNNPRHTVYGISCFRQIPIEKIKNRTSDMTRGTIQKSVCVLSKIPLYGQIQVKMSLITHAYFDEGDFSKVSILEDTYHHLNSVITQNDCHQQIFVGLSAREFVLQWRHKALLLFKLLLLERRLIFYKSPVHPLCSAILTLASLFPEMIEKGLDQSACIRLSRPMSPMPEFSDDDLSQNSSPTKTQIENIDNTNQNVVDNSEPKKNEMKIIEHQESPEQKSHSIGDAEVGIEITEAGQDETNLNGKNNSLQRDVSSDTIADSVHNNMAYLAHLSTTSCGFPLNIFTKGFMCLPYLSLPYLDLLTDVNVRGYVVGATNILFKQKSQLYDVLVDIDAGRIECQDLELRKQLHLTTEDLRFADYIVKHVSEERHDVFLDGVGWEGGDEWIRTQFRIYLLCLLRTSLLQDGSKEIEHFNVNFVSVWRDTHNYKIWLSGINPGILDVHPGHPFAGQLSVADMKLRLSHTMQSSDSGRKLNQAMVSTGRAVATTSKAVGGAFSQAKGVFSNWWSNLLVSPEPVQKALEAFPDNGMQIEESPNEQNIPKSINKNLSNGNIDKSSFKEGGPECSLPNNIHQPGEVHTV
;
A
#
# COMPACT_ATOMS: atom_id res chain seq x y z
N MET A 1 39.71 19.48 -6.46
CA MET A 1 39.02 18.54 -5.55
C MET A 1 37.72 18.15 -6.22
N GLU A 2 37.50 16.87 -6.44
CA GLU A 2 36.14 16.38 -6.67
C GLU A 2 35.37 16.56 -5.36
N MET A 3 34.20 17.20 -5.41
CA MET A 3 33.30 17.15 -4.27
C MET A 3 32.79 15.71 -4.17
N LYS A 4 32.90 15.08 -2.99
CA LYS A 4 32.16 13.84 -2.74
C LYS A 4 30.68 14.15 -2.93
N GLU A 5 30.07 13.59 -3.97
CA GLU A 5 28.65 13.77 -4.23
C GLU A 5 27.84 13.25 -3.04
N GLY A 6 27.19 14.16 -2.33
CA GLY A 6 26.36 13.82 -1.19
C GLY A 6 25.07 13.09 -1.57
N PRO A 7 24.24 12.74 -0.57
CA PRO A 7 22.95 12.08 -0.77
C PRO A 7 21.95 12.93 -1.54
N ILE A 8 22.01 14.26 -1.47
CA ILE A 8 21.17 15.18 -2.28
C ILE A 8 21.89 15.55 -3.56
N LEU A 9 21.23 15.29 -4.69
CA LEU A 9 21.72 15.56 -6.04
C LEU A 9 21.42 17.00 -6.49
N TYR A 10 20.18 17.47 -6.25
CA TYR A 10 19.69 18.74 -6.76
C TYR A 10 18.64 19.36 -5.84
N VAL A 11 18.63 20.70 -5.76
CA VAL A 11 17.50 21.53 -5.32
C VAL A 11 17.00 22.32 -6.53
N ILE A 12 15.71 22.27 -6.81
CA ILE A 12 15.09 22.73 -8.07
C ILE A 12 13.86 23.59 -7.74
N VAL A 13 13.68 24.73 -8.40
CA VAL A 13 12.39 25.46 -8.40
C VAL A 13 11.64 25.14 -9.69
N VAL A 14 10.40 24.70 -9.54
CA VAL A 14 9.48 24.49 -10.67
C VAL A 14 8.28 25.40 -10.52
N GLY A 15 7.98 26.21 -11.54
CA GLY A 15 6.83 27.12 -11.58
C GLY A 15 5.87 26.83 -12.73
N PHE A 16 4.64 27.33 -12.64
CA PHE A 16 3.63 27.16 -13.69
C PHE A 16 3.48 28.42 -14.57
N HIS A 17 3.88 28.34 -15.84
CA HIS A 17 3.67 29.40 -16.83
C HIS A 17 2.43 29.11 -17.69
N HIS A 18 1.47 30.06 -17.67
CA HIS A 18 0.16 29.97 -18.32
C HIS A 18 0.12 29.62 -19.83
N LYS A 19 1.25 29.65 -20.56
CA LYS A 19 1.37 29.23 -21.98
C LYS A 19 2.24 27.98 -22.19
N LYS A 20 3.11 27.64 -21.25
CA LYS A 20 4.16 26.61 -21.42
C LYS A 20 4.01 25.42 -20.46
N GLY A 21 3.10 25.51 -19.47
CA GLY A 21 2.94 24.50 -18.42
C GLY A 21 3.97 24.67 -17.30
N CYS A 22 4.26 23.57 -16.60
CA CYS A 22 5.27 23.54 -15.55
C CYS A 22 6.68 23.64 -16.16
N GLN A 23 7.55 24.49 -15.61
CA GLN A 23 8.92 24.70 -16.09
C GLN A 23 9.91 24.77 -14.92
N VAL A 24 11.16 24.37 -15.14
CA VAL A 24 12.26 24.71 -14.22
C VAL A 24 12.56 26.20 -14.33
N GLU A 25 12.64 26.87 -13.17
CA GLU A 25 13.01 28.28 -13.05
C GLU A 25 14.38 28.47 -12.39
N PHE A 26 14.84 27.48 -11.64
CA PHE A 26 16.15 27.42 -10.99
C PHE A 26 16.55 25.97 -10.72
N SER A 27 17.85 25.66 -10.77
CA SER A 27 18.41 24.40 -10.29
C SER A 27 19.81 24.59 -9.71
N PHE A 28 20.07 23.98 -8.55
CA PHE A 28 21.38 23.94 -7.91
C PHE A 28 21.76 22.52 -7.45
N PRO A 29 22.88 21.94 -7.94
CA PRO A 29 23.67 22.40 -9.09
C PRO A 29 22.81 22.51 -10.37
N PRO A 30 23.26 23.21 -11.41
CA PRO A 30 22.50 23.31 -12.66
C PRO A 30 22.20 21.94 -13.28
N LEU A 31 20.93 21.67 -13.59
CA LEU A 31 20.49 20.40 -14.21
C LEU A 31 21.14 20.15 -15.59
N VAL A 32 21.37 21.21 -16.36
CA VAL A 32 22.10 21.18 -17.64
C VAL A 32 23.13 22.31 -17.62
N PRO A 33 24.44 22.02 -17.76
CA PRO A 33 25.48 23.06 -17.78
C PRO A 33 25.24 24.09 -18.90
N GLY A 34 25.13 25.37 -18.52
CA GLY A 34 24.81 26.48 -19.44
C GLY A 34 23.32 26.73 -19.69
N SER A 35 22.45 25.77 -19.37
CA SER A 35 20.99 25.86 -19.54
C SER A 35 20.24 25.66 -18.20
N PRO A 36 20.24 26.65 -17.28
CA PRO A 36 19.73 26.48 -15.91
C PRO A 36 18.22 26.17 -15.82
N ASN A 37 17.46 26.44 -16.88
CA ASN A 37 16.00 26.30 -16.95
C ASN A 37 15.56 25.09 -17.79
N GLU A 38 16.50 24.26 -18.26
CA GLU A 38 16.21 23.07 -19.07
C GLU A 38 16.38 21.80 -18.24
N CYS A 39 15.56 20.78 -18.53
CA CYS A 39 15.73 19.44 -17.97
C CYS A 39 16.57 18.59 -18.93
N PRO A 40 17.45 17.71 -18.43
CA PRO A 40 18.14 16.73 -19.28
C PRO A 40 17.10 15.81 -19.96
N PRO A 41 17.40 15.24 -21.16
CA PRO A 41 16.40 14.55 -21.98
C PRO A 41 15.61 13.45 -21.25
N GLY A 42 16.31 12.64 -20.44
CA GLY A 42 15.70 11.56 -19.64
C GLY A 42 14.81 12.02 -18.48
N TRP A 43 14.79 13.32 -18.14
CA TRP A 43 13.94 13.93 -17.10
C TRP A 43 13.05 15.05 -17.66
N LYS A 44 12.81 15.11 -18.97
CA LYS A 44 12.04 16.17 -19.65
C LYS A 44 10.69 16.54 -19.01
N TYR A 45 10.01 15.60 -18.34
CA TYR A 45 8.72 15.82 -17.67
C TYR A 45 8.80 15.88 -16.13
N LEU A 46 10.00 15.99 -15.54
CA LEU A 46 10.21 16.30 -14.12
C LEU A 46 9.34 17.48 -13.62
N PRO A 47 9.16 18.59 -14.38
CA PRO A 47 8.31 19.70 -13.93
C PRO A 47 6.86 19.31 -13.64
N THR A 48 6.32 18.29 -14.30
CA THR A 48 4.94 17.81 -14.07
C THR A 48 4.83 16.77 -12.96
N LEU A 49 5.95 16.21 -12.50
CA LEU A 49 6.01 15.43 -11.27
C LEU A 49 6.19 16.34 -10.05
N ALA A 50 6.98 17.41 -10.17
CA ALA A 50 7.21 18.38 -9.11
C ALA A 50 6.01 19.31 -8.85
N LEU A 51 5.27 19.70 -9.90
CA LEU A 51 3.96 20.36 -9.83
C LEU A 51 2.88 19.43 -10.42
N PRO A 52 2.17 18.65 -9.58
CA PRO A 52 1.30 17.56 -10.02
C PRO A 52 -0.05 18.04 -10.58
N ASP A 53 -0.67 17.17 -11.36
CA ASP A 53 -2.04 17.31 -11.88
C ASP A 53 -3.02 17.68 -10.75
N GLY A 54 -3.66 18.85 -10.86
CA GLY A 54 -4.64 19.34 -9.88
C GLY A 54 -4.06 20.14 -8.69
N SER A 55 -2.75 20.34 -8.61
CA SER A 55 -2.07 21.11 -7.55
C SER A 55 -2.65 22.51 -7.27
N HIS A 56 -3.23 23.18 -8.27
CA HIS A 56 -3.86 24.51 -8.13
C HIS A 56 -5.14 24.54 -7.27
N ASN A 57 -5.61 23.39 -6.78
CA ASN A 57 -6.77 23.28 -5.87
C ASN A 57 -6.36 23.27 -4.38
N PHE A 58 -5.05 23.36 -4.07
CA PHE A 58 -4.51 23.33 -2.71
C PHE A 58 -3.56 24.50 -2.50
N ASP A 59 -3.57 25.09 -1.28
CA ASP A 59 -2.66 26.18 -0.92
C ASP A 59 -1.22 25.69 -0.76
N ASP A 60 -1.03 24.48 -0.20
CA ASP A 60 0.20 23.70 -0.27
C ASP A 60 -0.06 22.19 -0.18
N ASP A 61 0.90 21.41 -0.67
CA ASP A 61 0.99 19.95 -0.47
C ASP A 61 2.44 19.47 -0.76
N THR A 62 2.73 18.18 -0.52
CA THR A 62 4.00 17.55 -0.91
C THR A 62 3.77 16.33 -1.80
N VAL A 63 4.49 16.23 -2.91
CA VAL A 63 4.50 15.04 -3.77
C VAL A 63 5.83 14.30 -3.66
N PHE A 64 5.75 12.96 -3.57
CA PHE A 64 6.90 12.07 -3.73
C PHE A 64 6.80 11.36 -5.09
N PHE A 65 7.88 11.34 -5.85
CA PHE A 65 7.95 10.68 -7.15
C PHE A 65 9.32 10.04 -7.35
N HIS A 66 9.41 9.07 -8.25
CA HIS A 66 10.67 8.40 -8.59
C HIS A 66 11.06 8.73 -10.03
N LEU A 67 12.36 8.81 -10.27
CA LEU A 67 12.97 8.95 -11.59
C LEU A 67 14.06 7.87 -11.76
N PRO A 68 14.33 7.36 -12.97
CA PRO A 68 15.60 6.68 -13.23
C PRO A 68 16.75 7.66 -13.01
N SER A 69 17.88 7.18 -12.48
CA SER A 69 19.14 7.94 -12.51
C SER A 69 19.57 8.24 -13.95
N LEU A 70 20.23 9.37 -14.19
CA LEU A 70 20.84 9.68 -15.49
C LEU A 70 22.15 8.90 -15.72
N ASN A 71 22.80 8.46 -14.64
CA ASN A 71 24.19 8.00 -14.65
C ASN A 71 24.33 6.49 -14.38
N ASN A 72 23.24 5.79 -14.06
CA ASN A 72 23.26 4.35 -13.79
C ASN A 72 21.88 3.72 -14.07
N PRO A 73 21.77 2.68 -14.93
CA PRO A 73 20.49 2.06 -15.30
C PRO A 73 19.81 1.24 -14.20
N ARG A 74 20.42 1.15 -13.02
CA ARG A 74 19.95 0.32 -11.89
C ARG A 74 19.67 1.11 -10.61
N HIS A 75 19.77 2.44 -10.64
CA HIS A 75 19.48 3.30 -9.49
C HIS A 75 18.30 4.23 -9.73
N THR A 76 17.45 4.35 -8.72
CA THR A 76 16.31 5.26 -8.66
C THR A 76 16.71 6.55 -7.94
N VAL A 77 16.29 7.67 -8.49
CA VAL A 77 16.40 8.99 -7.88
C VAL A 77 15.05 9.35 -7.27
N TYR A 78 15.07 9.70 -5.99
CA TYR A 78 13.88 9.98 -5.18
C TYR A 78 13.61 11.48 -5.16
N GLY A 79 12.48 11.88 -5.76
CA GLY A 79 12.02 13.26 -5.80
C GLY A 79 11.05 13.56 -4.66
N ILE A 80 11.36 14.60 -3.88
CA ILE A 80 10.48 15.18 -2.86
C ILE A 80 10.19 16.61 -3.30
N SER A 81 8.94 16.98 -3.54
CA SER A 81 8.57 18.34 -3.99
C SER A 81 7.47 18.93 -3.13
N CYS A 82 7.79 20.00 -2.40
CA CYS A 82 6.82 20.79 -1.64
C CYS A 82 6.35 21.93 -2.53
N PHE A 83 5.04 22.00 -2.81
CA PHE A 83 4.45 23.07 -3.62
C PHE A 83 3.57 24.00 -2.81
N ARG A 84 3.48 25.27 -3.22
CA ARG A 84 2.70 26.30 -2.53
C ARG A 84 2.11 27.30 -3.53
N GLN A 85 0.96 27.87 -3.19
CA GLN A 85 0.34 29.00 -3.86
C GLN A 85 0.57 30.30 -3.08
N ILE A 86 0.66 31.41 -3.80
CA ILE A 86 0.81 32.74 -3.21
C ILE A 86 0.02 33.78 -4.01
N PRO A 87 -0.80 34.63 -3.35
CA PRO A 87 -1.44 35.76 -4.02
C PRO A 87 -0.43 36.71 -4.63
N ILE A 88 -0.68 37.18 -5.85
CA ILE A 88 0.16 38.14 -6.60
C ILE A 88 0.40 39.45 -5.82
N GLU A 89 -0.52 39.76 -4.90
CA GLU A 89 -0.44 40.88 -3.96
C GLU A 89 0.82 40.84 -3.09
N LYS A 90 1.22 39.65 -2.60
CA LYS A 90 2.41 39.44 -1.76
C LYS A 90 3.74 39.49 -2.54
N ILE A 91 3.70 39.49 -3.87
CA ILE A 91 4.90 39.42 -4.71
C ILE A 91 5.48 40.81 -4.96
N LYS A 92 6.76 40.96 -4.62
CA LYS A 92 7.55 42.20 -4.72
C LYS A 92 7.93 42.49 -6.18
N ASN A 93 8.53 41.50 -6.84
CA ASN A 93 8.99 41.60 -8.23
C ASN A 93 7.95 40.99 -9.17
N ARG A 94 7.15 41.84 -9.83
CA ARG A 94 6.05 41.42 -10.73
C ARG A 94 6.46 41.53 -12.20
N THR A 95 6.39 40.42 -12.93
CA THR A 95 6.64 40.33 -14.37
C THR A 95 5.34 40.31 -15.18
N SER A 96 5.40 40.64 -16.47
CA SER A 96 4.22 40.82 -17.33
C SER A 96 3.50 39.52 -17.75
N ASP A 97 4.09 38.36 -17.48
CA ASP A 97 3.51 37.03 -17.69
C ASP A 97 2.71 36.50 -16.48
N MET A 98 2.78 37.20 -15.34
CA MET A 98 2.02 36.92 -14.12
C MET A 98 0.55 37.38 -14.24
N THR A 99 -0.21 36.74 -15.14
CA THR A 99 -1.59 37.13 -15.48
C THR A 99 -2.67 36.46 -14.59
N ARG A 100 -2.32 35.92 -13.43
CA ARG A 100 -3.22 35.20 -12.51
C ARG A 100 -3.19 35.82 -11.11
N GLY A 101 -4.29 35.68 -10.37
CA GLY A 101 -4.39 36.16 -8.98
C GLY A 101 -3.48 35.42 -8.00
N THR A 102 -3.16 34.15 -8.27
CA THR A 102 -2.13 33.38 -7.56
C THR A 102 -1.01 32.95 -8.49
N ILE A 103 0.20 32.84 -7.95
CA ILE A 103 1.32 32.11 -8.54
C ILE A 103 1.42 30.76 -7.83
N GLN A 104 1.73 29.70 -8.58
CA GLN A 104 2.08 28.38 -8.03
C GLN A 104 3.51 28.01 -8.42
N LYS A 105 4.30 27.62 -7.43
CA LYS A 105 5.64 27.05 -7.60
C LYS A 105 5.85 25.90 -6.61
N SER A 106 6.93 25.16 -6.79
CA SER A 106 7.42 24.15 -5.86
C SER A 106 8.93 24.27 -5.69
N VAL A 107 9.41 23.84 -4.52
CA VAL A 107 10.83 23.56 -4.30
C VAL A 107 10.97 22.05 -4.18
N CYS A 108 11.73 21.47 -5.10
CA CYS A 108 11.94 20.04 -5.25
C CYS A 108 13.38 19.66 -4.93
N VAL A 109 13.54 18.58 -4.18
CA VAL A 109 14.81 17.93 -3.87
C VAL A 109 14.87 16.60 -4.61
N LEU A 110 15.97 16.34 -5.31
CA LEU A 110 16.30 15.02 -5.84
C LEU A 110 17.37 14.38 -4.96
N SER A 111 17.12 13.14 -4.51
CA SER A 111 17.96 12.40 -3.57
C SER A 111 18.40 11.05 -4.14
N LYS A 112 19.61 10.61 -3.80
CA LYS A 112 20.10 9.24 -4.00
C LYS A 112 19.49 8.24 -3.02
N ILE A 113 18.90 8.72 -1.91
CA ILE A 113 18.36 7.87 -0.83
C ILE A 113 16.92 8.26 -0.43
N PRO A 114 16.05 7.28 -0.09
CA PRO A 114 14.60 7.47 0.03
C PRO A 114 14.14 8.02 1.40
N LEU A 115 14.73 9.12 1.85
CA LEU A 115 14.41 9.76 3.15
C LEU A 115 13.21 10.73 3.05
N TYR A 116 12.07 10.26 2.52
CA TYR A 116 10.94 11.10 2.10
C TYR A 116 10.48 12.10 3.17
N GLY A 117 10.04 11.62 4.34
CA GLY A 117 9.50 12.48 5.40
C GLY A 117 10.54 13.38 6.06
N GLN A 118 11.78 12.91 6.21
CA GLN A 118 12.86 13.73 6.77
C GLN A 118 13.20 14.92 5.85
N ILE A 119 13.24 14.67 4.54
CA ILE A 119 13.44 15.73 3.53
C ILE A 119 12.20 16.63 3.50
N GLN A 120 10.98 16.08 3.48
CA GLN A 120 9.72 16.85 3.51
C GLN A 120 9.66 17.83 4.69
N VAL A 121 9.92 17.39 5.93
CA VAL A 121 9.81 18.25 7.12
C VAL A 121 10.72 19.47 7.02
N LYS A 122 11.96 19.29 6.53
CA LYS A 122 12.89 20.41 6.27
C LYS A 122 12.42 21.26 5.09
N MET A 123 12.06 20.63 3.97
CA MET A 123 11.69 21.33 2.74
C MET A 123 10.39 22.11 2.84
N SER A 124 9.44 21.69 3.67
CA SER A 124 8.22 22.46 3.95
C SER A 124 8.55 23.81 4.60
N LEU A 125 9.41 23.81 5.63
CA LEU A 125 9.87 25.04 6.30
C LEU A 125 10.66 25.96 5.36
N ILE A 126 11.56 25.39 4.55
CA ILE A 126 12.38 26.13 3.58
C ILE A 126 11.51 26.71 2.45
N THR A 127 10.54 25.94 1.95
CA THR A 127 9.57 26.41 0.96
C THR A 127 8.71 27.54 1.54
N HIS A 128 8.31 27.46 2.81
CA HIS A 128 7.58 28.53 3.47
C HIS A 128 8.40 29.83 3.50
N ALA A 129 9.65 29.77 3.97
CA ALA A 129 10.54 30.94 4.03
C ALA A 129 10.81 31.55 2.65
N TYR A 130 11.07 30.71 1.63
CA TYR A 130 11.30 31.15 0.24
C TYR A 130 10.07 31.83 -0.38
N PHE A 131 8.86 31.42 0.01
CA PHE A 131 7.62 32.08 -0.42
C PHE A 131 7.33 33.37 0.35
N ASP A 132 7.59 33.41 1.67
CA ASP A 132 7.43 34.61 2.50
C ASP A 132 8.43 35.73 2.16
N GLU A 133 9.59 35.39 1.58
CA GLU A 133 10.49 36.37 0.95
C GLU A 133 9.80 37.18 -0.16
N GLY A 134 8.80 36.64 -0.85
CA GLY A 134 8.02 37.34 -1.90
C GLY A 134 8.84 37.82 -3.11
N ASP A 135 10.10 37.37 -3.24
CA ASP A 135 11.05 37.73 -4.27
C ASP A 135 11.83 36.49 -4.74
N PHE A 136 11.25 35.80 -5.72
CA PHE A 136 11.79 34.56 -6.29
C PHE A 136 13.10 34.72 -7.09
N SER A 137 13.68 35.93 -7.17
CA SER A 137 15.04 36.10 -7.71
C SER A 137 16.13 35.70 -6.70
N LYS A 138 15.78 35.58 -5.42
CA LYS A 138 16.71 35.26 -4.33
C LYS A 138 16.82 33.75 -4.10
N VAL A 139 17.79 33.15 -4.79
CA VAL A 139 17.99 31.70 -4.79
C VAL A 139 19.01 31.21 -3.75
N SER A 140 19.71 32.10 -3.03
CA SER A 140 20.77 31.72 -2.08
C SER A 140 20.31 30.76 -0.98
N ILE A 141 19.08 30.96 -0.45
CA ILE A 141 18.46 30.04 0.52
C ILE A 141 18.34 28.60 0.01
N LEU A 142 18.28 28.40 -1.32
CA LEU A 142 18.17 27.10 -1.97
C LEU A 142 19.55 26.44 -2.16
N GLU A 143 20.59 27.24 -2.40
CA GLU A 143 21.99 26.79 -2.44
C GLU A 143 22.47 26.40 -1.02
N ASP A 144 22.19 27.24 -0.03
CA ASP A 144 22.40 26.95 1.40
C ASP A 144 21.66 25.68 1.82
N THR A 145 20.42 25.49 1.32
CA THR A 145 19.62 24.27 1.55
C THR A 145 20.30 23.02 1.00
N TYR A 146 20.82 23.06 -0.23
CA TYR A 146 21.54 21.92 -0.82
C TYR A 146 22.74 21.52 0.04
N HIS A 147 23.55 22.49 0.47
CA HIS A 147 24.72 22.24 1.30
C HIS A 147 24.35 21.75 2.71
N HIS A 148 23.33 22.35 3.33
CA HIS A 148 22.85 21.97 4.66
C HIS A 148 22.23 20.56 4.69
N LEU A 149 21.39 20.21 3.71
CA LEU A 149 20.83 18.86 3.61
C LEU A 149 21.92 17.81 3.42
N ASN A 150 22.86 18.04 2.49
CA ASN A 150 23.99 17.14 2.29
C ASN A 150 24.85 16.98 3.54
N SER A 151 25.14 18.07 4.26
CA SER A 151 25.90 18.03 5.52
C SER A 151 25.24 17.15 6.58
N VAL A 152 23.96 17.40 6.90
CA VAL A 152 23.27 16.68 8.00
C VAL A 152 22.98 15.23 7.65
N ILE A 153 22.61 14.92 6.40
CA ILE A 153 22.30 13.54 6.00
C ILE A 153 23.59 12.69 5.90
N THR A 154 24.75 13.29 5.61
CA THR A 154 26.05 12.58 5.62
C THR A 154 26.59 12.34 7.03
N GLN A 155 26.09 13.04 8.05
CA GLN A 155 26.57 12.96 9.44
C GLN A 155 25.75 12.03 10.35
N ASN A 156 24.54 11.63 9.94
CA ASN A 156 23.61 10.87 10.77
C ASN A 156 23.44 9.43 10.27
N ASP A 157 23.30 8.48 11.19
CA ASP A 157 22.77 7.14 10.89
C ASP A 157 21.26 7.21 10.59
N CYS A 158 20.91 7.52 9.33
CA CYS A 158 19.53 7.79 8.89
C CYS A 158 18.56 6.59 9.00
N HIS A 159 18.99 5.42 9.45
CA HIS A 159 18.17 4.21 9.60
C HIS A 159 16.87 4.44 10.39
N GLN A 160 16.93 5.16 11.52
CA GLN A 160 15.75 5.47 12.34
C GLN A 160 14.79 6.50 11.70
N GLN A 161 15.22 7.20 10.64
CA GLN A 161 14.52 8.36 10.07
C GLN A 161 13.84 8.05 8.72
N ILE A 162 14.01 6.84 8.18
CA ILE A 162 13.49 6.45 6.86
C ILE A 162 11.96 6.31 6.81
N PHE A 163 11.31 5.91 7.92
CA PHE A 163 9.85 5.73 8.01
C PHE A 163 9.09 6.98 8.48
N VAL A 164 9.76 8.13 8.64
CA VAL A 164 9.08 9.39 8.99
C VAL A 164 8.01 9.72 7.94
N GLY A 165 6.79 9.99 8.39
CA GLY A 165 5.64 10.27 7.52
C GLY A 165 4.96 9.03 6.92
N LEU A 166 5.43 7.82 7.21
CA LEU A 166 4.88 6.56 6.69
C LEU A 166 4.21 5.75 7.83
N SER A 167 3.04 6.18 8.31
CA SER A 167 2.36 5.48 9.41
C SER A 167 1.59 4.24 8.95
N ALA A 168 2.16 3.07 9.23
CA ALA A 168 1.51 1.78 9.10
C ALA A 168 0.25 1.68 9.99
N ARG A 169 0.22 2.39 11.13
CA ARG A 169 -0.93 2.46 12.05
C ARG A 169 -2.12 3.14 11.38
N GLU A 170 -1.93 4.31 10.78
CA GLU A 170 -2.99 4.99 10.01
C GLU A 170 -3.45 4.14 8.82
N PHE A 171 -2.52 3.52 8.10
CA PHE A 171 -2.83 2.63 6.98
C PHE A 171 -3.68 1.42 7.41
N VAL A 172 -3.38 0.79 8.54
CA VAL A 172 -4.19 -0.31 9.12
C VAL A 172 -5.56 0.20 9.59
N LEU A 173 -5.66 1.37 10.24
CA LEU A 173 -6.95 1.95 10.63
C LEU A 173 -7.86 2.22 9.42
N GLN A 174 -7.29 2.73 8.33
CA GLN A 174 -7.99 3.04 7.09
C GLN A 174 -8.45 1.78 6.34
N TRP A 175 -7.54 0.83 6.11
CA TRP A 175 -7.79 -0.32 5.23
C TRP A 175 -8.29 -1.57 5.97
N ARG A 176 -8.00 -1.70 7.27
CA ARG A 176 -8.34 -2.87 8.10
C ARG A 176 -7.87 -4.17 7.45
N HIS A 177 -8.75 -5.16 7.31
CA HIS A 177 -8.47 -6.41 6.58
C HIS A 177 -7.93 -6.21 5.16
N LYS A 178 -8.25 -5.08 4.51
CA LYS A 178 -7.74 -4.79 3.16
C LYS A 178 -6.26 -4.43 3.15
N ALA A 179 -5.65 -4.09 4.29
CA ALA A 179 -4.20 -3.91 4.37
C ALA A 179 -3.46 -5.20 3.99
N LEU A 180 -3.93 -6.36 4.47
CA LEU A 180 -3.39 -7.66 4.06
C LEU A 180 -3.70 -8.01 2.60
N LEU A 181 -4.89 -7.63 2.09
CA LEU A 181 -5.22 -7.84 0.68
C LEU A 181 -4.30 -7.01 -0.24
N LEU A 182 -4.05 -5.74 0.10
CA LEU A 182 -3.10 -4.88 -0.61
C LEU A 182 -1.66 -5.38 -0.52
N PHE A 183 -1.27 -5.95 0.63
CA PHE A 183 0.03 -6.60 0.82
C PHE A 183 0.18 -7.83 -0.10
N LYS A 184 -0.79 -8.76 -0.09
CA LYS A 184 -0.83 -9.89 -1.03
C LYS A 184 -0.82 -9.44 -2.50
N LEU A 185 -1.52 -8.34 -2.82
CA LEU A 185 -1.61 -7.80 -4.16
C LEU A 185 -0.27 -7.29 -4.73
N LEU A 186 0.62 -6.73 -3.89
CA LEU A 186 1.97 -6.36 -4.32
C LEU A 186 2.82 -7.57 -4.73
N LEU A 187 2.71 -8.69 -4.00
CA LEU A 187 3.43 -9.92 -4.31
C LEU A 187 3.06 -10.53 -5.67
N LEU A 188 1.83 -10.29 -6.16
CA LEU A 188 1.33 -10.79 -7.45
C LEU A 188 1.73 -9.97 -8.68
N GLU A 189 2.49 -8.88 -8.51
CA GLU A 189 3.11 -8.11 -9.60
C GLU A 189 2.12 -7.60 -10.69
N ARG A 190 0.88 -7.29 -10.29
CA ARG A 190 -0.19 -6.82 -11.16
C ARG A 190 -0.10 -5.31 -11.46
N ARG A 191 -0.81 -4.83 -12.49
CA ARG A 191 -0.91 -3.40 -12.82
C ARG A 191 -1.87 -2.69 -11.87
N LEU A 192 -1.32 -1.96 -10.90
CA LEU A 192 -2.06 -1.26 -9.86
C LEU A 192 -2.05 0.24 -10.08
N ILE A 193 -3.24 0.86 -10.05
CA ILE A 193 -3.37 2.32 -9.96
C ILE A 193 -4.03 2.68 -8.64
N PHE A 194 -3.36 3.49 -7.84
CA PHE A 194 -3.89 4.12 -6.64
C PHE A 194 -4.38 5.52 -7.00
N TYR A 195 -5.60 5.87 -6.59
CA TYR A 195 -6.24 7.14 -6.90
C TYR A 195 -6.66 7.89 -5.65
N LYS A 196 -6.19 9.14 -5.52
CA LYS A 196 -6.56 10.10 -4.47
C LYS A 196 -6.16 11.52 -4.86
N SER A 197 -6.84 12.51 -4.30
CA SER A 197 -6.39 13.91 -4.24
C SER A 197 -6.81 14.50 -2.89
N PRO A 198 -5.96 15.16 -2.07
CA PRO A 198 -4.57 15.62 -2.30
C PRO A 198 -3.53 14.51 -2.53
N VAL A 199 -2.30 14.91 -2.89
CA VAL A 199 -1.23 14.03 -3.38
C VAL A 199 -0.30 13.51 -2.29
N HIS A 200 -0.05 14.24 -1.20
CA HIS A 200 0.80 13.68 -0.13
C HIS A 200 0.27 12.35 0.42
N PRO A 201 -1.01 12.22 0.81
CA PRO A 201 -1.48 10.96 1.39
C PRO A 201 -1.65 9.85 0.34
N LEU A 202 -1.66 10.19 -0.96
CA LEU A 202 -1.57 9.21 -2.05
C LEU A 202 -0.19 8.54 -2.07
N CYS A 203 0.86 9.36 -2.11
CA CYS A 203 2.24 8.90 -2.10
C CYS A 203 2.57 8.15 -0.81
N SER A 204 2.16 8.71 0.34
CA SER A 204 2.41 8.11 1.66
C SER A 204 1.65 6.80 1.86
N ALA A 205 0.46 6.61 1.29
CA ALA A 205 -0.22 5.32 1.33
C ALA A 205 0.53 4.22 0.54
N ILE A 206 1.06 4.55 -0.65
CA ILE A 206 1.84 3.62 -1.48
C ILE A 206 3.16 3.25 -0.80
N LEU A 207 3.89 4.26 -0.31
CA LEU A 207 5.17 4.06 0.39
C LEU A 207 4.98 3.35 1.74
N THR A 208 3.88 3.61 2.46
CA THR A 208 3.57 2.89 3.69
C THR A 208 3.28 1.42 3.40
N LEU A 209 2.47 1.11 2.38
CA LEU A 209 2.22 -0.27 1.93
C LEU A 209 3.52 -0.99 1.53
N ALA A 210 4.40 -0.32 0.79
CA ALA A 210 5.73 -0.86 0.47
C ALA A 210 6.57 -1.10 1.74
N SER A 211 6.51 -0.21 2.73
CA SER A 211 7.24 -0.32 4.00
C SER A 211 6.76 -1.45 4.93
N LEU A 212 5.69 -2.17 4.59
CA LEU A 212 5.31 -3.41 5.28
C LEU A 212 6.20 -4.60 4.87
N PHE A 213 6.95 -4.47 3.77
CA PHE A 213 7.93 -5.45 3.32
C PHE A 213 9.31 -5.14 3.91
N PRO A 214 10.04 -6.14 4.46
CA PRO A 214 11.35 -5.91 5.07
C PRO A 214 12.36 -5.33 4.05
N GLU A 215 13.11 -4.31 4.47
CA GLU A 215 14.15 -3.63 3.69
C GLU A 215 13.67 -2.99 2.37
N MET A 216 12.35 -2.85 2.18
CA MET A 216 11.78 -2.43 0.91
C MET A 216 11.99 -0.95 0.62
N ILE A 217 11.88 -0.08 1.64
CA ILE A 217 12.19 1.36 1.47
C ILE A 217 13.70 1.56 1.50
N GLU A 218 14.39 0.84 2.38
CA GLU A 218 15.83 0.88 2.63
C GLU A 218 16.65 0.52 1.38
N LYS A 219 16.20 -0.48 0.61
CA LYS A 219 16.94 -1.09 -0.50
C LYS A 219 16.04 -1.54 -1.67
N GLY A 220 14.85 -2.06 -1.40
CA GLY A 220 13.97 -2.68 -2.41
C GLY A 220 13.43 -1.74 -3.50
N LEU A 221 13.44 -0.42 -3.28
CA LEU A 221 13.02 0.59 -4.27
C LEU A 221 14.11 1.00 -5.26
N ASP A 222 15.35 0.50 -5.15
CA ASP A 222 16.49 0.99 -5.94
C ASP A 222 16.30 0.87 -7.47
N GLN A 223 15.54 -0.12 -7.96
CA GLN A 223 15.21 -0.26 -9.39
C GLN A 223 13.77 0.14 -9.75
N SER A 224 13.03 0.77 -8.83
CA SER A 224 11.59 1.00 -8.96
C SER A 224 11.14 1.94 -10.10
N ALA A 225 12.03 2.80 -10.60
CA ALA A 225 11.80 3.61 -11.81
C ALA A 225 12.74 3.24 -12.98
N CYS A 226 13.48 2.13 -12.87
CA CYS A 226 14.50 1.73 -13.85
C CYS A 226 13.91 0.86 -14.96
N ILE A 227 13.59 1.49 -16.10
CA ILE A 227 13.00 0.84 -17.28
C ILE A 227 13.66 1.35 -18.57
N ARG A 228 14.10 0.43 -19.44
CA ARG A 228 14.49 0.73 -20.82
C ARG A 228 13.28 0.50 -21.71
N LEU A 229 12.84 1.53 -22.42
CA LEU A 229 11.62 1.48 -23.22
C LEU A 229 11.85 0.81 -24.57
N SER A 230 10.78 0.21 -25.12
CA SER A 230 10.77 -0.30 -26.49
C SER A 230 10.76 0.81 -27.55
N ARG A 231 10.40 2.05 -27.17
CA ARG A 231 10.32 3.23 -28.05
C ARG A 231 10.72 4.50 -27.30
N PRO A 232 11.40 5.48 -27.94
CA PRO A 232 11.80 6.75 -27.33
C PRO A 232 10.64 7.76 -27.20
N MET A 233 9.40 7.29 -26.95
CA MET A 233 8.21 8.16 -26.88
C MET A 233 8.00 8.80 -25.51
N SER A 234 8.52 8.20 -24.44
CA SER A 234 8.55 8.78 -23.10
C SER A 234 10.00 9.12 -22.72
N PRO A 235 10.25 10.22 -22.00
CA PRO A 235 11.60 10.60 -21.58
C PRO A 235 12.06 9.68 -20.45
N MET A 236 12.80 8.63 -20.80
CA MET A 236 13.68 7.87 -19.91
C MET A 236 15.12 8.04 -20.43
N PRO A 237 16.15 7.96 -19.58
CA PRO A 237 17.54 7.98 -20.03
C PRO A 237 17.84 6.79 -20.94
N GLU A 238 18.61 7.03 -22.00
CA GLU A 238 19.09 5.98 -22.89
C GLU A 238 20.41 5.40 -22.35
N PHE A 239 20.48 4.08 -22.27
CA PHE A 239 21.64 3.33 -21.79
C PHE A 239 22.08 2.30 -22.83
N SER A 240 23.37 1.97 -22.85
CA SER A 240 23.90 0.91 -23.69
C SER A 240 23.55 -0.48 -23.14
N ASP A 241 23.67 -1.50 -23.99
CA ASP A 241 23.52 -2.88 -23.56
C ASP A 241 24.66 -3.34 -22.63
N ASP A 242 25.84 -2.71 -22.72
CA ASP A 242 26.98 -2.98 -21.83
C ASP A 242 26.75 -2.46 -20.41
N ASP A 243 26.12 -1.29 -20.24
CA ASP A 243 25.74 -0.74 -18.91
C ASP A 243 24.77 -1.67 -18.16
N LEU A 244 23.95 -2.42 -18.91
CA LEU A 244 23.01 -3.39 -18.38
C LEU A 244 23.66 -4.76 -18.08
N SER A 245 24.80 -5.07 -18.72
CA SER A 245 25.43 -6.39 -18.70
C SER A 245 26.23 -6.69 -17.43
N GLN A 246 26.53 -5.67 -16.61
CA GLN A 246 27.25 -5.79 -15.33
C GLN A 246 26.42 -6.51 -14.25
N ASN A 247 26.21 -7.81 -14.42
CA ASN A 247 25.90 -8.73 -13.34
C ASN A 247 27.19 -9.23 -12.70
N SER A 248 27.12 -9.51 -11.40
CA SER A 248 28.10 -10.33 -10.71
C SER A 248 28.21 -11.70 -11.39
N SER A 249 29.29 -11.91 -12.15
CA SER A 249 29.79 -13.26 -12.35
C SER A 249 30.07 -13.86 -10.98
N PRO A 250 29.63 -15.09 -10.65
CA PRO A 250 30.03 -15.73 -9.42
C PRO A 250 31.56 -15.83 -9.43
N THR A 251 32.22 -15.29 -8.41
CA THR A 251 33.68 -15.19 -8.36
C THR A 251 34.30 -16.59 -8.38
N LYS A 252 34.65 -17.06 -9.58
CA LYS A 252 35.64 -18.13 -9.72
C LYS A 252 36.92 -17.59 -9.13
N THR A 253 37.28 -18.07 -7.95
CA THR A 253 38.57 -17.80 -7.31
C THR A 253 39.67 -18.21 -8.27
N GLN A 254 40.21 -17.24 -9.00
CA GLN A 254 41.42 -17.45 -9.79
C GLN A 254 42.56 -17.57 -8.78
N ILE A 255 43.07 -18.78 -8.62
CA ILE A 255 44.30 -19.03 -7.88
C ILE A 255 45.41 -18.45 -8.77
N GLU A 256 45.84 -17.23 -8.46
CA GLU A 256 46.97 -16.61 -9.15
C GLU A 256 48.25 -17.38 -8.83
N ASN A 257 48.92 -17.86 -9.88
CA ASN A 257 50.22 -18.50 -9.76
C ASN A 257 51.26 -17.42 -9.42
N ILE A 258 51.73 -17.39 -8.17
CA ILE A 258 52.92 -16.63 -7.77
C ILE A 258 54.13 -17.51 -7.98
N ASP A 259 55.01 -17.11 -8.89
CA ASP A 259 56.18 -17.88 -9.30
C ASP A 259 57.47 -17.21 -8.82
N ASN A 260 58.46 -18.02 -8.39
CA ASN A 260 59.82 -17.64 -7.94
C ASN A 260 59.91 -16.87 -6.58
N THR A 261 60.95 -17.05 -5.75
CA THR A 261 62.24 -17.77 -5.94
C THR A 261 62.83 -18.27 -4.61
N ASN A 262 63.63 -19.35 -4.66
CA ASN A 262 64.59 -19.82 -3.63
C ASN A 262 63.99 -20.35 -2.30
N GLN A 263 64.54 -21.37 -1.62
CA GLN A 263 65.84 -22.05 -1.76
C GLN A 263 65.80 -23.50 -1.18
N ASN A 264 66.59 -24.42 -1.76
CA ASN A 264 67.15 -25.67 -1.22
C ASN A 264 66.46 -26.43 -0.05
N VAL A 265 66.08 -27.71 -0.25
CA VAL A 265 66.81 -28.91 0.27
C VAL A 265 66.08 -30.22 -0.09
N VAL A 266 66.89 -31.20 -0.53
CA VAL A 266 66.72 -32.67 -0.67
C VAL A 266 65.80 -33.29 0.43
N ASP A 267 64.86 -34.21 0.18
CA ASP A 267 65.11 -35.59 -0.30
C ASP A 267 63.87 -36.41 -0.81
N ASN A 268 64.19 -37.48 -1.56
CA ASN A 268 63.48 -38.70 -2.00
C ASN A 268 61.98 -39.04 -1.74
N SER A 269 61.43 -39.73 -2.77
CA SER A 269 60.49 -40.90 -2.77
C SER A 269 58.97 -40.75 -3.06
N GLU A 270 58.59 -41.31 -4.21
CA GLU A 270 57.26 -41.89 -4.55
C GLU A 270 57.21 -43.41 -4.19
N PRO A 271 56.10 -44.14 -4.39
CA PRO A 271 54.69 -43.85 -4.06
C PRO A 271 54.02 -45.05 -3.35
N LYS A 272 52.71 -44.98 -3.02
CA LYS A 272 51.82 -46.16 -3.05
C LYS A 272 50.32 -45.85 -3.02
N LYS A 273 49.57 -46.60 -3.83
CA LYS A 273 48.13 -46.83 -3.66
C LYS A 273 47.90 -47.87 -2.56
N ASN A 274 46.71 -47.89 -1.97
CA ASN A 274 46.09 -49.12 -1.47
C ASN A 274 44.56 -48.97 -1.45
N GLU A 275 43.84 -50.09 -1.34
CA GLU A 275 42.46 -50.23 -1.81
C GLU A 275 41.56 -50.92 -0.77
N MET A 276 40.27 -50.57 -0.78
CA MET A 276 39.12 -51.46 -0.47
C MET A 276 38.96 -52.08 0.95
N LYS A 277 37.81 -51.83 1.62
CA LYS A 277 36.71 -52.83 1.73
C LYS A 277 35.46 -52.35 2.50
N ILE A 278 34.37 -53.08 2.26
CA ILE A 278 33.01 -52.96 2.81
C ILE A 278 32.73 -54.21 3.68
N ILE A 279 31.91 -54.09 4.74
CA ILE A 279 31.23 -55.20 5.42
C ILE A 279 29.78 -54.77 5.74
N GLU A 280 28.83 -55.71 5.68
CA GLU A 280 27.38 -55.55 5.87
C GLU A 280 26.89 -56.28 7.15
N HIS A 281 25.62 -56.03 7.56
CA HIS A 281 24.58 -56.98 8.04
C HIS A 281 23.34 -56.13 8.45
N GLN A 282 22.12 -56.32 7.94
CA GLN A 282 21.16 -57.43 8.12
C GLN A 282 20.65 -57.67 9.57
N GLU A 283 19.39 -58.03 9.86
CA GLU A 283 18.07 -57.70 9.27
C GLU A 283 16.94 -58.32 10.14
N SER A 284 15.70 -57.76 10.09
CA SER A 284 14.41 -58.49 10.24
C SER A 284 14.01 -59.11 11.63
N PRO A 285 12.73 -59.49 11.91
CA PRO A 285 11.57 -59.67 11.00
C PRO A 285 10.22 -58.97 11.36
N GLU A 286 9.21 -59.16 10.49
CA GLU A 286 7.84 -58.60 10.54
C GLU A 286 6.83 -59.36 11.45
N GLN A 287 5.62 -58.78 11.64
CA GLN A 287 4.35 -59.53 11.50
C GLN A 287 3.17 -58.65 11.01
N LYS A 288 2.15 -59.29 10.42
CA LYS A 288 0.93 -58.70 9.79
C LYS A 288 -0.31 -59.09 10.66
N SER A 289 -1.60 -58.76 10.44
CA SER A 289 -2.42 -58.30 9.30
C SER A 289 -3.86 -57.98 9.78
N HIS A 290 -4.64 -57.11 9.10
CA HIS A 290 -6.04 -57.32 8.61
C HIS A 290 -6.79 -56.02 8.24
N SER A 291 -7.94 -56.15 7.55
CA SER A 291 -8.71 -55.04 6.94
C SER A 291 -10.24 -55.29 6.91
N ILE A 292 -11.01 -54.50 7.68
CA ILE A 292 -12.48 -54.29 7.69
C ILE A 292 -12.69 -52.87 8.28
N GLY A 293 -13.67 -52.03 7.93
CA GLY A 293 -14.78 -52.07 6.96
C GLY A 293 -15.81 -50.95 7.28
N ASP A 294 -16.83 -50.74 6.45
CA ASP A 294 -17.80 -49.64 6.61
C ASP A 294 -18.83 -49.86 7.75
N ALA A 295 -19.17 -48.78 8.48
CA ALA A 295 -20.48 -48.60 9.14
C ALA A 295 -20.70 -47.16 9.64
N GLU A 296 -21.84 -46.56 9.30
CA GLU A 296 -22.42 -45.45 10.07
C GLU A 296 -23.16 -46.01 11.29
N VAL A 297 -22.94 -45.45 12.49
CA VAL A 297 -23.97 -45.40 13.56
C VAL A 297 -23.76 -44.10 14.36
N GLY A 298 -24.77 -43.24 14.39
CA GLY A 298 -24.96 -42.24 15.45
C GLY A 298 -26.08 -42.67 16.39
N ILE A 299 -26.09 -42.17 17.63
CA ILE A 299 -27.20 -42.34 18.59
C ILE A 299 -27.26 -41.11 19.52
N GLU A 300 -28.46 -40.79 19.98
CA GLU A 300 -28.79 -39.54 20.69
C GLU A 300 -28.69 -39.65 22.23
N ILE A 301 -28.97 -38.52 22.88
CA ILE A 301 -28.92 -38.29 24.34
C ILE A 301 -30.18 -38.82 25.03
N THR A 302 -30.06 -39.36 26.25
CA THR A 302 -31.13 -39.27 27.28
C THR A 302 -30.56 -39.43 28.70
N GLU A 303 -31.36 -39.05 29.71
CA GLU A 303 -30.85 -38.63 31.03
C GLU A 303 -31.32 -39.49 32.24
N ALA A 304 -30.69 -39.21 33.39
CA ALA A 304 -31.23 -39.23 34.74
C ALA A 304 -31.33 -40.55 35.55
N GLY A 305 -30.98 -40.43 36.84
CA GLY A 305 -31.09 -41.44 37.90
C GLY A 305 -30.32 -40.97 39.14
N GLN A 306 -30.98 -40.85 40.30
CA GLN A 306 -30.45 -40.23 41.52
C GLN A 306 -30.19 -41.27 42.63
N ASP A 307 -29.18 -41.09 43.49
CA ASP A 307 -29.33 -40.50 44.85
C ASP A 307 -28.07 -40.68 45.75
N GLU A 308 -28.15 -40.24 47.01
CA GLU A 308 -27.04 -39.86 47.90
C GLU A 308 -26.25 -40.99 48.60
N THR A 309 -24.97 -40.73 48.97
CA THR A 309 -24.58 -40.48 50.39
C THR A 309 -23.06 -40.22 50.64
N ASN A 310 -22.76 -39.02 51.16
CA ASN A 310 -21.73 -38.66 52.16
C ASN A 310 -20.56 -39.64 52.54
N LEU A 311 -19.29 -39.27 52.21
CA LEU A 311 -18.30 -38.71 53.18
C LEU A 311 -16.86 -38.49 52.62
N ASN A 312 -16.51 -37.21 52.39
CA ASN A 312 -15.23 -36.54 52.65
C ASN A 312 -13.87 -37.28 52.45
N GLY A 313 -13.14 -36.98 51.36
CA GLY A 313 -11.72 -37.38 51.18
C GLY A 313 -11.05 -36.80 49.93
N LYS A 314 -10.28 -35.71 50.08
CA LYS A 314 -9.63 -34.98 48.97
C LYS A 314 -8.69 -35.85 48.11
N ASN A 315 -8.87 -35.83 46.78
CA ASN A 315 -7.82 -35.55 45.77
C ASN A 315 -8.33 -35.74 44.32
N ASN A 316 -8.95 -34.71 43.72
CA ASN A 316 -9.27 -34.71 42.29
C ASN A 316 -8.18 -33.99 41.48
N SER A 317 -7.37 -34.75 40.76
CA SER A 317 -6.59 -34.22 39.63
C SER A 317 -7.43 -34.28 38.35
N LEU A 318 -8.35 -33.32 38.19
CA LEU A 318 -9.03 -33.11 36.91
C LEU A 318 -8.01 -32.58 35.90
N GLN A 319 -8.03 -33.12 34.68
CA GLN A 319 -7.26 -32.55 33.57
C GLN A 319 -7.73 -31.12 33.32
N ARG A 320 -6.77 -30.21 33.16
CA ARG A 320 -7.04 -28.79 32.98
C ARG A 320 -7.33 -28.54 31.50
N ASP A 321 -8.49 -27.98 31.19
CA ASP A 321 -8.76 -27.46 29.85
C ASP A 321 -7.65 -26.48 29.44
N VAL A 322 -7.20 -26.59 28.19
CA VAL A 322 -6.10 -25.78 27.67
C VAL A 322 -6.66 -24.39 27.32
N SER A 323 -6.61 -23.47 28.29
CA SER A 323 -7.12 -22.10 28.16
C SER A 323 -6.60 -21.40 26.92
N SER A 324 -7.45 -20.59 26.28
CA SER A 324 -7.11 -19.78 25.09
C SER A 324 -5.84 -18.95 25.25
N ASP A 325 -5.54 -18.53 26.48
CA ASP A 325 -4.37 -17.73 26.84
C ASP A 325 -3.06 -18.50 26.55
N THR A 326 -3.02 -19.80 26.81
CA THR A 326 -1.82 -20.63 26.60
C THR A 326 -1.45 -20.80 25.12
N ILE A 327 -2.44 -20.71 24.22
CA ILE A 327 -2.19 -20.68 22.78
C ILE A 327 -1.57 -19.33 22.40
N ALA A 328 -2.11 -18.21 22.93
CA ALA A 328 -1.54 -16.88 22.72
C ALA A 328 -0.09 -16.80 23.23
N ASP A 329 0.18 -17.30 24.44
CA ASP A 329 1.54 -17.38 25.00
C ASP A 329 2.49 -18.16 24.07
N SER A 330 2.06 -19.29 23.52
CA SER A 330 2.88 -20.09 22.60
C SER A 330 3.18 -19.37 21.28
N VAL A 331 2.23 -18.59 20.77
CA VAL A 331 2.37 -17.79 19.55
C VAL A 331 3.30 -16.59 19.80
N HIS A 332 3.11 -15.82 20.88
CA HIS A 332 3.95 -14.66 21.24
C HIS A 332 5.44 -15.05 21.37
N ASN A 333 5.74 -16.17 22.03
CA ASN A 333 7.12 -16.63 22.21
C ASN A 333 7.81 -16.99 20.88
N ASN A 334 7.10 -17.65 19.96
CA ASN A 334 7.60 -17.95 18.61
C ASN A 334 7.76 -16.65 17.79
N MET A 335 6.78 -15.74 17.90
CA MET A 335 6.76 -14.46 17.19
C MET A 335 7.95 -13.57 17.56
N ALA A 336 8.35 -13.54 18.84
CA ALA A 336 9.54 -12.83 19.29
C ALA A 336 10.84 -13.37 18.64
N TYR A 337 10.99 -14.70 18.52
CA TYR A 337 12.15 -15.29 17.83
C TYR A 337 12.19 -14.90 16.34
N LEU A 338 11.05 -15.00 15.64
CA LEU A 338 10.95 -14.67 14.21
C LEU A 338 11.21 -13.19 13.90
N ALA A 339 10.93 -12.28 14.85
CA ALA A 339 11.29 -10.86 14.77
C ALA A 339 12.82 -10.63 14.77
N HIS A 340 13.58 -11.48 15.46
CA HIS A 340 15.04 -11.34 15.61
C HIS A 340 15.87 -12.13 14.57
N LEU A 341 15.24 -12.92 13.69
CA LEU A 341 15.94 -13.53 12.55
C LEU A 341 16.62 -12.46 11.67
N SER A 342 17.70 -12.84 10.98
CA SER A 342 18.38 -11.94 10.04
C SER A 342 17.58 -11.81 8.75
N THR A 343 17.25 -10.57 8.38
CA THR A 343 16.53 -10.23 7.14
C THR A 343 17.25 -10.75 5.90
N THR A 344 18.57 -10.55 5.84
CA THR A 344 19.41 -10.98 4.71
C THR A 344 19.52 -12.51 4.63
N SER A 345 19.59 -13.24 5.76
CA SER A 345 19.62 -14.71 5.74
C SER A 345 18.30 -15.35 5.31
N CYS A 346 17.19 -14.61 5.37
CA CYS A 346 15.89 -15.00 4.84
C CYS A 346 15.64 -14.54 3.39
N GLY A 347 16.59 -13.83 2.76
CA GLY A 347 16.49 -13.35 1.37
C GLY A 347 15.69 -12.05 1.20
N PHE A 348 15.72 -11.14 2.19
CA PHE A 348 15.16 -9.79 2.06
C PHE A 348 16.19 -8.72 1.62
N PRO A 349 15.76 -7.63 0.95
CA PRO A 349 14.39 -7.38 0.46
C PRO A 349 13.99 -8.33 -0.68
N LEU A 350 12.68 -8.57 -0.84
CA LEU A 350 12.20 -9.27 -2.04
C LEU A 350 12.33 -8.36 -3.26
N ASN A 351 12.79 -8.90 -4.39
CA ASN A 351 13.04 -8.16 -5.64
C ASN A 351 11.75 -7.79 -6.42
N ILE A 352 10.73 -7.28 -5.71
CA ILE A 352 9.42 -6.89 -6.25
C ILE A 352 9.58 -5.82 -7.33
N PHE A 353 10.16 -4.66 -6.98
CA PHE A 353 10.27 -3.51 -7.88
C PHE A 353 11.51 -3.58 -8.78
N THR A 354 11.64 -4.68 -9.51
CA THR A 354 12.76 -4.96 -10.42
C THR A 354 12.26 -5.51 -11.76
N LYS A 355 13.12 -5.45 -12.79
CA LYS A 355 12.94 -6.08 -14.11
C LYS A 355 11.53 -5.85 -14.69
N GLY A 356 11.20 -4.57 -14.91
CA GLY A 356 9.96 -4.15 -15.54
C GLY A 356 8.73 -4.08 -14.62
N PHE A 357 8.86 -4.35 -13.31
CA PHE A 357 7.84 -4.02 -12.33
C PHE A 357 8.20 -2.74 -11.58
N MET A 358 7.41 -1.68 -11.75
CA MET A 358 7.74 -0.33 -11.25
C MET A 358 7.00 0.03 -9.96
N CYS A 359 7.57 0.94 -9.17
CA CYS A 359 6.84 1.69 -8.13
C CYS A 359 7.04 3.18 -8.37
N LEU A 360 5.95 3.90 -8.58
CA LEU A 360 5.92 5.33 -8.90
C LEU A 360 4.87 5.98 -7.98
N PRO A 361 5.25 6.46 -6.76
CA PRO A 361 4.31 6.96 -5.76
C PRO A 361 3.46 8.15 -6.23
N TYR A 362 3.94 8.87 -7.25
CA TYR A 362 3.14 9.74 -8.09
C TYR A 362 3.59 9.62 -9.56
N LEU A 363 2.61 9.70 -10.47
CA LEU A 363 2.81 9.81 -11.91
C LEU A 363 1.86 10.85 -12.52
N SER A 364 2.39 11.75 -13.34
CA SER A 364 1.64 12.78 -14.05
C SER A 364 1.23 12.34 -15.46
N LEU A 365 0.20 13.00 -16.02
CA LEU A 365 -0.34 12.67 -17.35
C LEU A 365 0.68 12.51 -18.50
N PRO A 366 1.79 13.28 -18.60
CA PRO A 366 2.75 13.11 -19.69
C PRO A 366 3.47 11.75 -19.73
N TYR A 367 3.42 10.98 -18.64
CA TYR A 367 3.96 9.62 -18.56
C TYR A 367 2.88 8.53 -18.76
N LEU A 368 1.65 8.87 -19.18
CA LEU A 368 0.59 7.87 -19.31
C LEU A 368 0.94 6.70 -20.25
N ASP A 369 1.64 7.01 -21.34
CA ASP A 369 2.01 6.01 -22.37
C ASP A 369 3.14 5.07 -21.88
N LEU A 370 3.91 5.46 -20.85
CA LEU A 370 4.91 4.61 -20.18
C LEU A 370 4.28 3.29 -19.71
N LEU A 371 3.05 3.37 -19.19
CA LEU A 371 2.30 2.23 -18.66
C LEU A 371 1.81 1.26 -19.75
N THR A 372 2.10 1.55 -21.02
CA THR A 372 1.73 0.73 -22.18
C THR A 372 2.93 0.20 -22.97
N ASP A 373 4.16 0.47 -22.53
CA ASP A 373 5.37 -0.08 -23.16
C ASP A 373 5.50 -1.59 -22.88
N VAL A 374 5.93 -2.36 -23.89
CA VAL A 374 5.99 -3.84 -23.80
C VAL A 374 7.02 -4.36 -22.79
N ASN A 375 7.99 -3.53 -22.38
CA ASN A 375 8.96 -3.89 -21.34
C ASN A 375 8.41 -3.65 -19.92
N VAL A 376 7.29 -2.93 -19.79
CA VAL A 376 6.60 -2.69 -18.51
C VAL A 376 5.69 -3.88 -18.20
N ARG A 377 6.22 -4.78 -17.37
CA ARG A 377 5.61 -6.04 -16.94
C ARG A 377 4.46 -5.83 -15.94
N GLY A 378 4.54 -4.75 -15.16
CA GLY A 378 3.51 -4.30 -14.22
C GLY A 378 3.98 -3.07 -13.44
N TYR A 379 3.15 -2.54 -12.55
CA TYR A 379 3.49 -1.33 -11.80
C TYR A 379 2.57 -1.07 -10.61
N VAL A 380 3.07 -0.26 -9.67
CA VAL A 380 2.30 0.46 -8.66
C VAL A 380 2.41 1.94 -8.97
N VAL A 381 1.30 2.58 -9.34
CA VAL A 381 1.25 3.99 -9.74
C VAL A 381 0.27 4.77 -8.86
N GLY A 382 0.72 5.88 -8.27
CA GLY A 382 -0.18 6.88 -7.72
C GLY A 382 -0.59 7.92 -8.76
N ALA A 383 -1.89 8.18 -8.92
CA ALA A 383 -2.38 9.25 -9.79
C ALA A 383 -3.47 10.11 -9.11
N THR A 384 -3.33 11.44 -9.23
CA THR A 384 -4.37 12.42 -8.87
C THR A 384 -5.37 12.66 -10.01
N ASN A 385 -4.99 12.39 -11.25
CA ASN A 385 -5.78 12.75 -12.42
C ASN A 385 -6.82 11.66 -12.77
N ILE A 386 -8.09 12.07 -12.89
CA ILE A 386 -9.24 11.18 -13.13
C ILE A 386 -9.12 10.32 -14.39
N LEU A 387 -8.31 10.73 -15.38
CA LEU A 387 -8.08 9.95 -16.61
C LEU A 387 -7.45 8.57 -16.36
N PHE A 388 -6.59 8.44 -15.34
CA PHE A 388 -6.01 7.14 -14.95
C PHE A 388 -7.09 6.18 -14.43
N LYS A 389 -8.09 6.70 -13.70
CA LYS A 389 -9.25 5.94 -13.20
C LYS A 389 -10.27 5.62 -14.30
N GLN A 390 -10.44 6.51 -15.29
CA GLN A 390 -11.37 6.31 -16.42
C GLN A 390 -10.87 5.29 -17.46
N LYS A 391 -9.55 5.19 -17.68
CA LYS A 391 -8.96 4.24 -18.64
C LYS A 391 -8.72 2.86 -18.00
N SER A 392 -9.78 2.07 -17.83
CA SER A 392 -9.72 0.73 -17.20
C SER A 392 -8.69 -0.23 -17.81
N GLN A 393 -8.35 -0.09 -19.10
CA GLN A 393 -7.28 -0.86 -19.75
C GLN A 393 -5.88 -0.69 -19.14
N LEU A 394 -5.67 0.35 -18.31
CA LEU A 394 -4.40 0.68 -17.65
C LEU A 394 -4.25 0.04 -16.26
N TYR A 395 -5.18 -0.79 -15.80
CA TYR A 395 -5.04 -1.48 -14.52
C TYR A 395 -5.73 -2.84 -14.49
N ASP A 396 -5.13 -3.77 -13.74
CA ASP A 396 -5.82 -4.99 -13.30
C ASP A 396 -6.66 -4.70 -12.05
N VAL A 397 -6.17 -3.77 -11.20
CA VAL A 397 -6.85 -3.30 -9.98
C VAL A 397 -6.67 -1.78 -9.79
N LEU A 398 -7.78 -1.08 -9.55
CA LEU A 398 -7.80 0.31 -9.11
C LEU A 398 -8.05 0.38 -7.60
N VAL A 399 -7.23 1.14 -6.87
CA VAL A 399 -7.37 1.41 -5.44
C VAL A 399 -7.83 2.86 -5.25
N ASP A 400 -9.14 3.04 -5.07
CA ASP A 400 -9.76 4.33 -4.77
C ASP A 400 -9.66 4.57 -3.25
N ILE A 401 -8.64 5.35 -2.85
CA ILE A 401 -8.27 5.55 -1.44
C ILE A 401 -9.33 6.40 -0.73
N ASP A 402 -9.86 7.42 -1.40
CA ASP A 402 -10.89 8.31 -0.86
C ASP A 402 -12.19 7.56 -0.56
N ALA A 403 -12.55 6.58 -1.39
CA ALA A 403 -13.75 5.77 -1.17
C ALA A 403 -13.50 4.41 -0.46
N GLY A 404 -12.25 4.11 -0.09
CA GLY A 404 -11.89 2.81 0.51
C GLY A 404 -12.29 1.60 -0.35
N ARG A 405 -12.19 1.72 -1.68
CA ARG A 405 -12.56 0.67 -2.65
C ARG A 405 -11.32 0.11 -3.34
N ILE A 406 -11.39 -1.19 -3.65
CA ILE A 406 -10.39 -1.94 -4.41
C ILE A 406 -11.17 -2.59 -5.55
N GLU A 407 -11.04 -2.02 -6.73
CA GLU A 407 -11.81 -2.30 -7.94
C GLU A 407 -10.96 -3.17 -8.87
N CYS A 408 -10.92 -4.47 -8.58
CA CYS A 408 -10.48 -5.51 -9.51
C CYS A 408 -11.64 -5.86 -10.46
N GLN A 409 -11.37 -6.02 -11.76
CA GLN A 409 -12.38 -6.45 -12.74
C GLN A 409 -12.40 -7.96 -12.97
N ASP A 410 -11.22 -8.59 -13.04
CA ASP A 410 -11.04 -10.03 -13.20
C ASP A 410 -11.62 -10.82 -12.01
N LEU A 411 -12.32 -11.93 -12.29
CA LEU A 411 -12.85 -12.83 -11.27
C LEU A 411 -11.77 -13.77 -10.73
N GLU A 412 -10.78 -14.13 -11.53
CA GLU A 412 -9.75 -15.10 -11.13
C GLU A 412 -8.75 -14.44 -10.17
N LEU A 413 -8.29 -13.22 -10.47
CA LEU A 413 -7.54 -12.38 -9.53
C LEU A 413 -8.32 -12.11 -8.23
N ARG A 414 -9.66 -11.98 -8.26
CA ARG A 414 -10.47 -11.92 -7.01
C ARG A 414 -10.43 -13.22 -6.20
N LYS A 415 -10.36 -14.40 -6.83
CA LYS A 415 -10.16 -15.68 -6.11
C LYS A 415 -8.73 -15.77 -5.53
N GLN A 416 -7.72 -15.35 -6.30
CA GLN A 416 -6.31 -15.29 -5.86
C GLN A 416 -6.10 -14.32 -4.69
N LEU A 417 -6.93 -13.29 -4.55
CA LEU A 417 -6.85 -12.29 -3.47
C LEU A 417 -7.86 -12.54 -2.32
N HIS A 418 -8.59 -13.65 -2.35
CA HIS A 418 -9.52 -13.97 -1.27
C HIS A 418 -8.75 -14.30 0.01
N LEU A 419 -9.09 -13.61 1.10
CA LEU A 419 -8.49 -13.82 2.42
C LEU A 419 -9.11 -15.05 3.10
N THR A 420 -8.28 -15.92 3.64
CA THR A 420 -8.65 -17.10 4.42
C THR A 420 -9.20 -16.74 5.81
N THR A 421 -9.57 -17.72 6.64
CA THR A 421 -9.92 -17.43 8.05
C THR A 421 -8.71 -16.91 8.80
N GLU A 422 -7.56 -17.48 8.49
CA GLU A 422 -6.30 -17.32 9.17
C GLU A 422 -5.70 -15.96 8.80
N ASP A 423 -5.77 -15.58 7.52
CA ASP A 423 -5.54 -14.22 7.03
C ASP A 423 -6.41 -13.18 7.78
N LEU A 424 -7.71 -13.47 7.92
CA LEU A 424 -8.65 -12.57 8.59
C LEU A 424 -8.36 -12.47 10.09
N ARG A 425 -7.98 -13.57 10.77
CA ARG A 425 -7.55 -13.56 12.18
C ARG A 425 -6.32 -12.68 12.40
N PHE A 426 -5.30 -12.83 11.55
CA PHE A 426 -4.11 -11.97 11.58
C PHE A 426 -4.48 -10.49 11.40
N ALA A 427 -5.34 -10.19 10.42
CA ALA A 427 -5.73 -8.81 10.16
C ALA A 427 -6.61 -8.20 11.28
N ASP A 428 -7.53 -8.98 11.86
CA ASP A 428 -8.34 -8.55 13.01
C ASP A 428 -7.49 -8.36 14.27
N TYR A 429 -6.51 -9.23 14.49
CA TYR A 429 -5.52 -9.10 15.56
C TYR A 429 -4.72 -7.79 15.46
N ILE A 430 -4.16 -7.45 14.29
CA ILE A 430 -3.45 -6.16 14.13
C ILE A 430 -4.42 -4.99 14.30
N VAL A 431 -5.59 -5.03 13.64
CA VAL A 431 -6.61 -3.95 13.73
C VAL A 431 -7.05 -3.72 15.18
N LYS A 432 -7.19 -4.77 15.98
CA LYS A 432 -7.51 -4.67 17.42
C LYS A 432 -6.43 -3.90 18.18
N HIS A 433 -5.16 -4.36 18.15
CA HIS A 433 -4.06 -3.71 18.88
C HIS A 433 -3.84 -2.27 18.42
N VAL A 434 -4.03 -2.00 17.13
CA VAL A 434 -3.97 -0.65 16.54
C VAL A 434 -5.13 0.26 17.00
N SER A 435 -6.31 -0.31 17.30
CA SER A 435 -7.51 0.44 17.71
C SER A 435 -7.65 0.60 19.23
N GLU A 436 -6.87 -0.11 20.03
CA GLU A 436 -6.86 0.05 21.50
C GLU A 436 -6.05 1.29 21.90
N GLU A 437 -6.71 2.30 22.47
CA GLU A 437 -6.08 3.53 22.99
C GLU A 437 -5.35 3.28 24.33
N ARG A 438 -4.29 2.48 24.30
CA ARG A 438 -3.30 2.43 25.39
C ARG A 438 -2.62 3.80 25.47
N HIS A 439 -2.60 4.40 26.66
CA HIS A 439 -2.01 5.72 26.84
C HIS A 439 -0.47 5.60 26.81
N ASP A 440 0.19 6.36 25.94
CA ASP A 440 1.64 6.37 25.76
C ASP A 440 2.38 6.92 26.99
N VAL A 441 2.67 6.04 27.96
CA VAL A 441 3.65 6.32 29.02
C VAL A 441 5.04 6.12 28.39
N PHE A 442 5.58 7.21 27.85
CA PHE A 442 6.81 7.24 27.05
C PHE A 442 8.08 7.03 27.90
N LEU A 443 8.28 5.82 28.42
CA LEU A 443 9.52 5.34 29.02
C LEU A 443 10.17 4.25 28.14
N ASP A 444 11.50 4.26 28.13
CA ASP A 444 12.41 3.20 27.67
C ASP A 444 12.33 2.71 26.21
N GLY A 445 11.61 3.41 25.33
CA GLY A 445 11.90 3.44 23.88
C GLY A 445 11.64 2.16 23.08
N VAL A 446 11.03 1.14 23.67
CA VAL A 446 10.49 -0.02 22.95
C VAL A 446 9.11 0.30 22.38
N GLY A 447 8.91 0.07 21.07
CA GLY A 447 7.64 0.27 20.40
C GLY A 447 6.56 -0.70 20.89
N TRP A 448 5.60 -0.21 21.67
CA TRP A 448 4.48 -1.01 22.19
C TRP A 448 3.60 -1.58 21.08
N GLU A 449 2.87 -2.66 21.41
CA GLU A 449 1.94 -3.34 20.50
C GLU A 449 0.93 -2.36 19.88
N GLY A 450 0.76 -2.42 18.56
CA GLY A 450 -0.04 -1.45 17.79
C GLY A 450 0.75 -0.25 17.22
N GLY A 451 2.02 -0.07 17.59
CA GLY A 451 2.93 0.93 17.02
C GLY A 451 3.44 0.59 15.61
N ASP A 452 3.97 1.60 14.91
CA ASP A 452 4.37 1.50 13.50
C ASP A 452 5.46 0.45 13.20
N GLU A 453 6.44 0.28 14.09
CA GLU A 453 7.49 -0.75 13.98
C GLU A 453 6.94 -2.14 14.31
N TRP A 454 6.04 -2.25 15.28
CA TRP A 454 5.36 -3.49 15.63
C TRP A 454 4.54 -4.00 14.44
N ILE A 455 3.76 -3.13 13.77
CA ILE A 455 2.98 -3.51 12.58
C ILE A 455 3.89 -4.06 11.46
N ARG A 456 5.01 -3.39 11.16
CA ARG A 456 5.99 -3.88 10.18
C ARG A 456 6.56 -5.24 10.58
N THR A 457 6.82 -5.44 11.87
CA THR A 457 7.28 -6.73 12.42
C THR A 457 6.21 -7.83 12.26
N GLN A 458 4.93 -7.52 12.48
CA GLN A 458 3.83 -8.46 12.23
C GLN A 458 3.74 -8.88 10.76
N PHE A 459 3.78 -7.92 9.82
CA PHE A 459 3.78 -8.21 8.38
C PHE A 459 5.05 -8.95 7.90
N ARG A 460 6.21 -8.64 8.47
CA ARG A 460 7.45 -9.39 8.25
C ARG A 460 7.32 -10.86 8.66
N ILE A 461 6.75 -11.13 9.83
CA ILE A 461 6.60 -12.50 10.35
C ILE A 461 5.56 -13.28 9.54
N TYR A 462 4.46 -12.64 9.17
CA TYR A 462 3.52 -13.19 8.19
C TYR A 462 4.22 -13.61 6.88
N LEU A 463 5.07 -12.74 6.34
CA LEU A 463 5.81 -12.99 5.10
C LEU A 463 6.84 -14.12 5.25
N LEU A 464 7.54 -14.22 6.39
CA LEU A 464 8.44 -15.34 6.70
C LEU A 464 7.69 -16.68 6.73
N CYS A 465 6.55 -16.75 7.42
CA CYS A 465 5.70 -17.95 7.45
C CYS A 465 5.17 -18.31 6.06
N LEU A 466 4.74 -17.32 5.26
CA LEU A 466 4.28 -17.49 3.89
C LEU A 466 5.40 -18.03 2.98
N LEU A 467 6.59 -17.41 2.98
CA LEU A 467 7.77 -17.86 2.25
C LEU A 467 8.14 -19.29 2.64
N ARG A 468 8.20 -19.59 3.94
CA ARG A 468 8.53 -20.93 4.45
C ARG A 468 7.51 -22.00 4.05
N THR A 469 6.23 -21.65 4.03
CA THR A 469 5.12 -22.54 3.65
C THR A 469 5.11 -22.79 2.14
N SER A 470 5.52 -21.80 1.34
CA SER A 470 5.61 -21.93 -0.12
C SER A 470 6.63 -22.98 -0.59
N LEU A 471 7.56 -23.41 0.28
CA LEU A 471 8.55 -24.47 0.00
C LEU A 471 7.99 -25.89 0.23
N LEU A 472 6.76 -26.04 0.71
CA LEU A 472 6.11 -27.36 0.85
C LEU A 472 5.61 -27.91 -0.48
N GLN A 473 5.36 -29.22 -0.51
CA GLN A 473 4.78 -29.90 -1.67
C GLN A 473 3.32 -29.48 -1.90
N ASP A 474 2.85 -29.60 -3.15
CA ASP A 474 1.47 -29.29 -3.49
C ASP A 474 0.50 -30.25 -2.80
N GLY A 475 -0.59 -29.69 -2.25
CA GLY A 475 -1.55 -30.42 -1.41
C GLY A 475 -1.22 -30.44 0.09
N SER A 476 -0.13 -29.82 0.54
CA SER A 476 0.09 -29.56 1.98
C SER A 476 -0.98 -28.62 2.54
N LYS A 477 -1.66 -29.06 3.62
CA LYS A 477 -2.74 -28.30 4.29
C LYS A 477 -2.32 -26.92 4.76
N GLU A 478 -1.04 -26.76 5.09
CA GLU A 478 -0.43 -25.50 5.51
C GLU A 478 -0.59 -24.40 4.43
N ILE A 479 -0.60 -24.78 3.15
CA ILE A 479 -0.78 -23.89 2.00
C ILE A 479 -2.23 -23.38 1.91
N GLU A 480 -3.22 -24.19 2.33
CA GLU A 480 -4.64 -23.81 2.31
C GLU A 480 -4.90 -22.57 3.18
N HIS A 481 -4.24 -22.47 4.34
CA HIS A 481 -4.32 -21.31 5.24
C HIS A 481 -3.85 -19.98 4.61
N PHE A 482 -3.07 -20.01 3.52
CA PHE A 482 -2.61 -18.83 2.79
C PHE A 482 -3.39 -18.57 1.49
N ASN A 483 -4.41 -19.39 1.19
CA ASN A 483 -5.12 -19.55 -0.09
C ASN A 483 -4.25 -20.21 -1.17
N VAL A 484 -4.62 -21.43 -1.59
CA VAL A 484 -3.86 -22.22 -2.58
C VAL A 484 -3.73 -21.50 -3.92
N ASN A 485 -4.79 -20.79 -4.35
CA ASN A 485 -4.77 -20.02 -5.61
C ASN A 485 -3.81 -18.82 -5.52
N PHE A 486 -3.71 -18.20 -4.33
CA PHE A 486 -2.73 -17.15 -4.07
C PHE A 486 -1.31 -17.70 -4.17
N VAL A 487 -0.99 -18.75 -3.41
CA VAL A 487 0.37 -19.32 -3.34
C VAL A 487 0.81 -19.88 -4.68
N SER A 488 -0.08 -20.55 -5.43
CA SER A 488 0.21 -21.06 -6.77
C SER A 488 0.60 -19.95 -7.75
N VAL A 489 -0.18 -18.87 -7.84
CA VAL A 489 0.11 -17.76 -8.77
C VAL A 489 1.28 -16.91 -8.27
N TRP A 490 1.47 -16.76 -6.96
CA TRP A 490 2.64 -16.07 -6.42
C TRP A 490 3.94 -16.84 -6.70
N ARG A 491 3.95 -18.17 -6.60
CA ARG A 491 5.12 -18.98 -7.00
C ARG A 491 5.54 -18.76 -8.46
N ASP A 492 4.61 -18.35 -9.32
CA ASP A 492 4.90 -18.04 -10.72
C ASP A 492 5.50 -16.64 -10.95
N THR A 493 5.50 -15.76 -9.94
CA THR A 493 6.00 -14.37 -10.04
C THR A 493 7.52 -14.26 -10.13
N HIS A 494 7.99 -13.11 -10.59
CA HIS A 494 9.42 -12.85 -10.76
C HIS A 494 10.14 -12.68 -9.42
N ASN A 495 9.57 -11.91 -8.48
CA ASN A 495 10.12 -11.78 -7.13
C ASN A 495 10.28 -13.13 -6.43
N TYR A 496 9.29 -14.03 -6.55
CA TYR A 496 9.38 -15.37 -5.98
C TYR A 496 10.46 -16.21 -6.63
N LYS A 497 10.51 -16.25 -7.97
CA LYS A 497 11.50 -17.04 -8.72
C LYS A 497 12.93 -16.55 -8.50
N ILE A 498 13.15 -15.24 -8.32
CA ILE A 498 14.44 -14.71 -7.84
C ILE A 498 14.72 -15.21 -6.43
N TRP A 499 13.80 -15.01 -5.48
CA TRP A 499 14.01 -15.39 -4.08
C TRP A 499 14.34 -16.88 -3.94
N LEU A 500 13.59 -17.76 -4.60
CA LEU A 500 13.80 -19.21 -4.58
C LEU A 500 15.16 -19.63 -5.17
N SER A 501 15.72 -18.84 -6.09
CA SER A 501 17.07 -19.07 -6.64
C SER A 501 18.21 -18.58 -5.73
N GLY A 502 17.89 -17.85 -4.66
CA GLY A 502 18.83 -17.32 -3.67
C GLY A 502 19.22 -18.34 -2.59
N ILE A 503 20.34 -18.08 -1.91
CA ILE A 503 20.82 -18.90 -0.79
C ILE A 503 20.31 -18.27 0.51
N ASN A 504 19.12 -18.70 0.94
CA ASN A 504 18.37 -18.09 2.05
C ASN A 504 18.26 -19.06 3.27
N PRO A 505 19.36 -19.48 3.90
CA PRO A 505 19.33 -20.56 4.90
C PRO A 505 18.45 -20.24 6.11
N GLY A 506 18.35 -18.97 6.51
CA GLY A 506 17.54 -18.54 7.65
C GLY A 506 16.03 -18.67 7.45
N ILE A 507 15.54 -18.99 6.23
CA ILE A 507 14.13 -19.37 6.09
C ILE A 507 13.87 -20.75 6.69
N LEU A 508 14.86 -21.65 6.76
CA LEU A 508 14.66 -23.03 7.22
C LEU A 508 14.39 -23.12 8.72
N ASP A 509 14.88 -22.14 9.49
CA ASP A 509 14.61 -21.97 10.93
C ASP A 509 13.16 -21.54 11.22
N VAL A 510 12.42 -21.09 10.20
CA VAL A 510 10.99 -20.78 10.30
C VAL A 510 10.18 -22.08 10.23
N HIS A 511 9.13 -22.21 11.05
CA HIS A 511 8.16 -23.28 10.92
C HIS A 511 7.15 -22.98 9.80
N PRO A 512 6.80 -23.94 8.92
CA PRO A 512 5.73 -23.77 7.95
C PRO A 512 4.36 -23.80 8.62
N GLY A 513 3.38 -23.18 7.96
CA GLY A 513 2.05 -22.92 8.52
C GLY A 513 1.77 -21.42 8.65
N HIS A 514 0.50 -21.06 8.80
CA HIS A 514 0.08 -19.69 9.01
C HIS A 514 0.11 -19.36 10.53
N PRO A 515 0.65 -18.20 10.97
CA PRO A 515 0.83 -17.91 12.41
C PRO A 515 -0.47 -17.89 13.24
N PHE A 516 -1.62 -17.69 12.59
CA PHE A 516 -2.98 -17.73 13.17
C PHE A 516 -3.80 -18.98 12.76
N ALA A 517 -3.15 -20.06 12.33
CA ALA A 517 -3.79 -21.35 12.08
C ALA A 517 -4.31 -21.98 13.39
N GLY A 518 -5.43 -22.71 13.33
CA GLY A 518 -6.07 -23.32 14.49
C GLY A 518 -7.56 -23.58 14.28
N GLN A 519 -8.19 -24.36 15.16
CA GLN A 519 -9.59 -24.80 15.04
C GLN A 519 -10.57 -23.65 14.81
N LEU A 520 -11.65 -23.89 14.04
CA LEU A 520 -12.67 -22.89 13.74
C LEU A 520 -13.59 -22.62 14.94
N SER A 521 -13.93 -21.35 15.15
CA SER A 521 -14.74 -20.86 16.27
C SER A 521 -15.96 -20.04 15.81
N VAL A 522 -16.86 -19.73 16.74
CA VAL A 522 -17.99 -18.80 16.50
C VAL A 522 -17.49 -17.38 16.20
N ALA A 523 -16.33 -16.98 16.74
CA ALA A 523 -15.71 -15.69 16.43
C ALA A 523 -15.32 -15.60 14.94
N ASP A 524 -14.82 -16.70 14.36
CA ASP A 524 -14.45 -16.76 12.95
C ASP A 524 -15.65 -16.61 12.01
N MET A 525 -16.80 -17.19 12.38
CA MET A 525 -18.05 -17.00 11.63
C MET A 525 -18.50 -15.52 11.66
N LYS A 526 -18.43 -14.87 12.82
CA LYS A 526 -18.71 -13.43 12.98
C LYS A 526 -17.73 -12.58 12.16
N LEU A 527 -16.45 -12.96 12.12
CA LEU A 527 -15.39 -12.26 11.38
C LEU A 527 -15.58 -12.40 9.87
N ARG A 528 -15.79 -13.62 9.35
CA ARG A 528 -16.12 -13.88 7.93
C ARG A 528 -17.38 -13.13 7.48
N LEU A 529 -18.43 -13.10 8.30
CA LEU A 529 -19.65 -12.34 8.00
C LEU A 529 -19.37 -10.83 7.94
N SER A 530 -18.66 -10.30 8.94
CA SER A 530 -18.30 -8.88 9.04
C SER A 530 -17.42 -8.44 7.87
N HIS A 531 -16.45 -9.28 7.47
CA HIS A 531 -15.65 -9.10 6.26
C HIS A 531 -16.54 -9.00 5.01
N THR A 532 -17.44 -9.97 4.81
CA THR A 532 -18.33 -10.04 3.64
C THR A 532 -19.26 -8.82 3.53
N MET A 533 -19.75 -8.30 4.67
CA MET A 533 -20.57 -7.08 4.72
C MET A 533 -19.76 -5.79 4.42
N GLN A 534 -18.48 -5.74 4.75
CA GLN A 534 -17.61 -4.57 4.53
C GLN A 534 -16.96 -4.56 3.14
N SER A 535 -16.72 -5.75 2.55
CA SER A 535 -16.04 -5.93 1.26
C SER A 535 -16.99 -5.84 0.07
N SER A 536 -18.21 -6.37 0.17
CA SER A 536 -19.17 -6.39 -0.94
C SER A 536 -20.01 -5.11 -1.04
N ASP A 537 -20.23 -4.59 -2.25
CA ASP A 537 -21.03 -3.38 -2.45
C ASP A 537 -22.54 -3.61 -2.18
N SER A 538 -23.02 -4.85 -2.32
CA SER A 538 -24.36 -5.25 -1.85
C SER A 538 -24.43 -5.23 -0.32
N GLY A 539 -23.41 -5.73 0.39
CA GLY A 539 -23.31 -5.67 1.86
C GLY A 539 -23.20 -4.24 2.39
N ARG A 540 -22.50 -3.36 1.66
CA ARG A 540 -22.41 -1.92 1.96
C ARG A 540 -23.75 -1.21 1.78
N LYS A 541 -24.47 -1.48 0.68
CA LYS A 541 -25.85 -0.99 0.47
C LYS A 541 -26.80 -1.52 1.53
N LEU A 542 -26.69 -2.79 1.91
CA LEU A 542 -27.46 -3.39 3.01
C LEU A 542 -27.15 -2.71 4.36
N ASN A 543 -25.88 -2.41 4.64
CA ASN A 543 -25.47 -1.72 5.87
C ASN A 543 -25.99 -0.27 5.90
N GLN A 544 -25.86 0.48 4.81
CA GLN A 544 -26.47 1.81 4.67
C GLN A 544 -27.99 1.76 4.86
N ALA A 545 -28.68 0.77 4.26
CA ALA A 545 -30.10 0.52 4.47
C ALA A 545 -30.42 0.10 5.91
N MET A 546 -29.57 -0.68 6.57
CA MET A 546 -29.74 -1.09 7.97
C MET A 546 -29.51 0.07 8.95
N VAL A 547 -28.64 1.03 8.62
CA VAL A 547 -28.43 2.26 9.39
C VAL A 547 -29.56 3.27 9.15
N SER A 548 -30.07 3.42 7.92
CA SER A 548 -31.23 4.27 7.65
C SER A 548 -32.53 3.69 8.22
N THR A 549 -32.77 2.38 8.05
CA THR A 549 -33.88 1.66 8.68
C THR A 549 -33.69 1.56 10.19
N GLY A 550 -32.46 1.46 10.70
CA GLY A 550 -32.16 1.51 12.12
C GLY A 550 -32.53 2.85 12.74
N ARG A 551 -32.20 3.97 12.07
CA ARG A 551 -32.70 5.31 12.44
C ARG A 551 -34.22 5.40 12.34
N ALA A 552 -34.82 4.90 11.25
CA ALA A 552 -36.27 4.92 11.05
C ALA A 552 -37.00 4.13 12.15
N VAL A 553 -36.55 2.90 12.46
CA VAL A 553 -37.10 2.05 13.53
C VAL A 553 -36.85 2.65 14.91
N ALA A 554 -35.72 3.32 15.16
CA ALA A 554 -35.48 4.04 16.43
C ALA A 554 -36.33 5.31 16.58
N THR A 555 -36.76 5.95 15.48
CA THR A 555 -37.77 7.01 15.51
C THR A 555 -39.20 6.46 15.60
N THR A 556 -39.47 5.32 14.97
CA THR A 556 -40.77 4.63 15.01
C THR A 556 -41.00 3.94 16.36
N SER A 557 -39.98 3.49 17.09
CA SER A 557 -40.12 2.79 18.38
C SER A 557 -40.66 3.65 19.53
N LYS A 558 -41.07 4.90 19.27
CA LYS A 558 -41.93 5.70 20.15
C LYS A 558 -43.44 5.54 19.87
N ALA A 559 -43.81 4.73 18.88
CA ALA A 559 -45.19 4.36 18.55
C ALA A 559 -45.26 2.86 18.19
N VAL A 560 -46.39 2.21 18.50
CA VAL A 560 -46.61 0.76 18.31
C VAL A 560 -45.65 -0.12 19.13
N GLY A 561 -45.94 -0.26 20.42
CA GLY A 561 -45.47 -1.42 21.19
C GLY A 561 -46.32 -2.66 20.89
N GLY A 562 -45.70 -3.84 20.78
CA GLY A 562 -46.39 -5.14 20.78
C GLY A 562 -46.38 -5.93 19.46
N ALA A 563 -45.22 -6.48 19.06
CA ALA A 563 -45.13 -7.51 18.02
C ALA A 563 -43.87 -8.43 18.10
N PHE A 564 -43.21 -8.55 19.25
CA PHE A 564 -41.95 -9.29 19.40
C PHE A 564 -42.13 -10.81 19.61
N SER A 565 -42.81 -11.51 18.70
CA SER A 565 -43.04 -12.97 18.84
C SER A 565 -43.22 -13.80 17.56
N GLN A 566 -42.67 -13.41 16.40
CA GLN A 566 -42.53 -14.34 15.26
C GLN A 566 -41.39 -13.97 14.28
N ALA A 567 -40.18 -14.54 14.49
CA ALA A 567 -39.03 -14.39 13.57
C ALA A 567 -38.00 -15.55 13.64
N LYS A 568 -38.36 -16.72 14.18
CA LYS A 568 -37.44 -17.86 14.39
C LYS A 568 -37.33 -18.83 13.18
N GLY A 569 -37.80 -18.46 12.00
CA GLY A 569 -38.04 -19.40 10.89
C GLY A 569 -37.50 -19.04 9.50
N VAL A 570 -36.57 -18.08 9.35
CA VAL A 570 -36.11 -17.60 8.03
C VAL A 570 -34.57 -17.49 7.93
N PHE A 571 -33.84 -18.52 8.37
CA PHE A 571 -32.37 -18.56 8.26
C PHE A 571 -31.79 -19.83 7.60
N SER A 572 -32.61 -20.85 7.30
CA SER A 572 -32.17 -22.10 6.65
C SER A 572 -32.01 -21.97 5.13
N ASN A 573 -32.94 -21.29 4.45
CA ASN A 573 -33.04 -21.30 2.98
C ASN A 573 -32.01 -20.43 2.22
N TRP A 574 -31.06 -19.78 2.88
CA TRP A 574 -30.01 -19.00 2.19
C TRP A 574 -28.81 -19.88 1.78
N TRP A 575 -28.56 -20.98 2.50
CA TRP A 575 -27.31 -21.76 2.34
C TRP A 575 -27.29 -22.74 1.15
N SER A 576 -28.45 -23.10 0.58
CA SER A 576 -28.55 -24.13 -0.47
C SER A 576 -28.12 -23.66 -1.87
N ASN A 577 -28.15 -22.36 -2.17
CA ASN A 577 -27.92 -21.83 -3.53
C ASN A 577 -26.45 -21.43 -3.82
N LEU A 578 -25.49 -21.75 -2.94
CA LEU A 578 -24.09 -21.29 -3.05
C LEU A 578 -23.12 -22.35 -3.61
N LEU A 579 -23.62 -23.49 -4.10
CA LEU A 579 -22.82 -24.61 -4.63
C LEU A 579 -23.14 -25.00 -6.09
N VAL A 580 -23.89 -24.19 -6.84
CA VAL A 580 -24.18 -24.43 -8.26
C VAL A 580 -23.39 -23.46 -9.13
N SER A 581 -22.55 -24.01 -10.01
CA SER A 581 -21.80 -23.22 -11.01
C SER A 581 -22.69 -22.92 -12.23
N PRO A 582 -22.64 -21.71 -12.81
CA PRO A 582 -23.40 -21.40 -14.02
C PRO A 582 -22.65 -21.84 -15.30
N GLU A 583 -23.27 -22.71 -16.09
CA GLU A 583 -22.92 -22.93 -17.50
C GLU A 583 -23.90 -22.20 -18.45
N PRO A 584 -23.51 -21.95 -19.72
CA PRO A 584 -24.08 -20.86 -20.51
C PRO A 584 -25.39 -21.22 -21.22
N VAL A 585 -26.31 -20.25 -21.29
CA VAL A 585 -27.48 -20.31 -22.17
C VAL A 585 -27.26 -19.40 -23.38
N GLN A 586 -27.26 -20.02 -24.56
CA GLN A 586 -27.13 -19.35 -25.86
C GLN A 586 -28.52 -19.05 -26.46
N LYS A 587 -28.57 -18.22 -27.51
CA LYS A 587 -29.81 -17.68 -28.11
C LYS A 587 -30.90 -18.73 -28.38
N ALA A 588 -32.14 -18.39 -28.03
CA ALA A 588 -33.35 -18.84 -28.73
C ALA A 588 -34.31 -17.64 -28.90
N LEU A 589 -35.08 -17.67 -29.99
CA LEU A 589 -36.20 -16.76 -30.30
C LEU A 589 -37.48 -17.61 -30.37
N GLU A 590 -38.63 -16.95 -30.58
CA GLU A 590 -39.96 -17.55 -30.79
C GLU A 590 -40.59 -18.15 -29.50
N ALA A 591 -41.91 -18.05 -29.24
CA ALA A 591 -43.00 -17.41 -30.00
C ALA A 591 -44.01 -16.71 -29.08
N PHE A 592 -44.80 -15.78 -29.63
CA PHE A 592 -46.03 -15.26 -29.02
C PHE A 592 -47.26 -15.87 -29.72
N PRO A 593 -48.37 -16.15 -29.01
CA PRO A 593 -49.69 -16.33 -29.62
C PRO A 593 -50.31 -14.97 -29.98
N ASP A 594 -51.16 -14.99 -31.02
CA ASP A 594 -51.67 -13.81 -31.73
C ASP A 594 -52.96 -13.20 -31.12
N ASN A 595 -53.23 -11.91 -31.42
CA ASN A 595 -54.53 -11.32 -31.78
C ASN A 595 -54.48 -9.77 -31.69
N GLY A 596 -54.62 -9.05 -32.82
CA GLY A 596 -54.92 -7.59 -32.77
C GLY A 596 -54.56 -6.73 -34.00
N MET A 597 -55.38 -6.77 -35.05
CA MET A 597 -55.43 -5.79 -36.16
C MET A 597 -55.69 -4.34 -35.65
N GLN A 598 -55.37 -3.22 -36.35
CA GLN A 598 -55.06 -2.98 -37.78
C GLN A 598 -54.44 -1.56 -38.00
N ILE A 599 -53.86 -1.31 -39.19
CA ILE A 599 -53.66 0.02 -39.88
C ILE A 599 -52.62 1.00 -39.25
N GLU A 600 -51.50 1.38 -39.89
CA GLU A 600 -51.29 2.34 -41.03
C GLU A 600 -51.60 3.81 -40.66
N GLU A 601 -50.84 4.87 -41.00
CA GLU A 601 -49.75 5.13 -41.96
C GLU A 601 -48.66 6.10 -41.38
N SER A 602 -47.65 6.47 -42.18
CA SER A 602 -46.72 7.63 -41.99
C SER A 602 -46.74 8.48 -43.28
N PRO A 603 -46.45 9.81 -43.32
CA PRO A 603 -45.06 10.29 -43.19
C PRO A 603 -44.80 11.79 -42.80
N ASN A 604 -43.50 12.14 -42.76
CA ASN A 604 -42.86 13.41 -43.19
C ASN A 604 -43.07 14.80 -42.52
N GLU A 605 -41.97 15.25 -41.88
CA GLU A 605 -41.16 16.44 -42.23
C GLU A 605 -41.58 17.92 -41.98
N GLN A 606 -40.53 18.70 -41.62
CA GLN A 606 -40.23 20.10 -41.97
C GLN A 606 -40.71 21.34 -41.15
N ASN A 607 -39.67 22.11 -40.76
CA ASN A 607 -39.53 23.57 -40.72
C ASN A 607 -39.74 24.45 -39.45
N ILE A 608 -38.62 25.10 -39.12
CA ILE A 608 -38.31 26.22 -38.19
C ILE A 608 -38.83 27.56 -38.77
N PRO A 609 -39.40 28.52 -38.00
CA PRO A 609 -38.58 29.69 -37.56
C PRO A 609 -38.96 30.48 -36.28
N LYS A 610 -37.91 31.00 -35.60
CA LYS A 610 -37.60 32.43 -35.26
C LYS A 610 -38.76 33.45 -35.12
N SER A 611 -38.78 34.47 -34.25
CA SER A 611 -37.87 34.98 -33.17
C SER A 611 -38.39 36.34 -32.59
N ILE A 612 -37.65 36.96 -31.64
CA ILE A 612 -37.56 38.42 -31.29
C ILE A 612 -38.20 38.94 -29.98
N ASN A 613 -37.28 39.31 -29.08
CA ASN A 613 -37.27 40.26 -27.95
C ASN A 613 -38.16 41.54 -28.01
N LYS A 614 -38.56 42.02 -26.81
CA LYS A 614 -38.41 43.41 -26.24
C LYS A 614 -39.38 43.61 -25.04
N ASN A 615 -39.24 44.56 -24.10
CA ASN A 615 -38.10 45.23 -23.42
C ASN A 615 -38.67 46.15 -22.30
N LEU A 616 -37.81 46.73 -21.43
CA LEU A 616 -38.05 47.87 -20.50
C LEU A 616 -38.96 47.59 -19.26
N SER A 617 -39.02 48.46 -18.24
CA SER A 617 -37.99 48.88 -17.25
C SER A 617 -38.47 50.06 -16.35
N ASN A 618 -37.95 50.13 -15.11
CA ASN A 618 -37.91 51.30 -14.18
C ASN A 618 -39.19 51.76 -13.44
N GLY A 619 -39.02 52.17 -12.17
CA GLY A 619 -39.99 52.98 -11.40
C GLY A 619 -39.86 52.83 -9.85
N ASN A 620 -39.30 53.83 -9.16
CA ASN A 620 -39.26 53.92 -7.68
C ASN A 620 -40.41 54.81 -7.14
N ILE A 621 -40.76 54.69 -5.85
CA ILE A 621 -40.79 55.77 -4.80
C ILE A 621 -41.68 55.43 -3.57
N ASP A 622 -41.07 55.49 -2.38
CA ASP A 622 -41.53 55.84 -1.01
C ASP A 622 -42.90 55.50 -0.33
N LYS A 623 -42.74 55.05 0.95
CA LYS A 623 -43.37 55.54 2.22
C LYS A 623 -44.66 54.93 2.85
N SER A 624 -44.40 54.18 3.93
CA SER A 624 -44.89 54.35 5.34
C SER A 624 -46.35 54.08 5.78
N SER A 625 -46.49 53.22 6.80
CA SER A 625 -47.33 53.45 8.01
C SER A 625 -46.93 52.53 9.19
N PHE A 626 -47.41 52.80 10.41
CA PHE A 626 -46.92 52.27 11.71
C PHE A 626 -47.69 51.07 12.31
N LYS A 627 -47.00 50.28 13.18
CA LYS A 627 -47.36 49.81 14.55
C LYS A 627 -46.62 48.51 14.92
N GLU A 628 -46.34 48.10 16.16
CA GLU A 628 -46.10 48.74 17.48
C GLU A 628 -45.63 47.60 18.44
N GLY A 629 -44.69 47.84 19.37
CA GLY A 629 -44.41 46.90 20.49
C GLY A 629 -42.97 46.35 20.62
N GLY A 630 -42.44 46.38 21.85
CA GLY A 630 -41.24 45.68 22.35
C GLY A 630 -41.48 45.30 23.83
N PRO A 631 -40.46 45.04 24.69
CA PRO A 631 -39.00 45.06 24.50
C PRO A 631 -38.38 43.66 24.87
N GLU A 632 -37.17 43.39 25.41
CA GLU A 632 -36.02 44.18 25.92
C GLU A 632 -34.68 43.36 25.95
N CYS A 633 -33.73 43.84 26.77
CA CYS A 633 -32.38 43.40 27.19
C CYS A 633 -32.21 41.98 27.82
N SER A 634 -31.01 41.49 28.17
CA SER A 634 -29.66 42.11 28.30
C SER A 634 -28.47 41.13 28.16
N LEU A 635 -27.26 41.69 27.95
CA LEU A 635 -25.95 41.05 28.24
C LEU A 635 -25.52 41.26 29.71
N PRO A 636 -24.42 40.62 30.16
CA PRO A 636 -23.34 41.46 30.70
C PRO A 636 -21.91 41.08 30.24
N ASN A 637 -21.03 42.08 30.19
CA ASN A 637 -19.57 41.91 30.11
C ASN A 637 -18.96 41.72 31.51
N ASN A 638 -17.72 41.21 31.59
CA ASN A 638 -16.71 41.80 32.48
C ASN A 638 -15.27 41.51 32.04
N ILE A 639 -14.32 42.29 32.57
CA ILE A 639 -12.91 42.37 32.15
C ILE A 639 -12.02 42.25 33.37
N HIS A 640 -10.88 41.54 33.31
CA HIS A 640 -9.67 41.85 34.12
C HIS A 640 -8.37 41.25 33.52
N GLN A 641 -7.23 41.58 34.14
CA GLN A 641 -5.87 41.58 33.55
C GLN A 641 -4.90 40.50 34.14
N PRO A 642 -3.64 40.35 33.65
CA PRO A 642 -2.86 39.11 33.78
C PRO A 642 -1.80 39.08 34.90
N GLY A 643 -1.30 37.86 35.15
CA GLY A 643 -0.12 37.47 35.92
C GLY A 643 -0.05 35.93 35.98
N GLU A 644 1.06 35.26 36.28
CA GLU A 644 2.46 35.67 36.42
C GLU A 644 3.37 34.42 36.17
N VAL A 645 4.69 34.58 36.07
CA VAL A 645 5.63 33.47 35.74
C VAL A 645 6.05 32.73 37.01
N HIS A 646 6.10 31.39 36.96
CA HIS A 646 6.87 30.58 37.91
C HIS A 646 7.56 29.39 37.25
N THR A 647 8.88 29.31 37.46
CA THR A 647 9.71 28.12 37.24
C THR A 647 9.86 27.32 38.54
N VAL A 648 9.71 26.00 38.45
CA VAL A 648 10.56 24.99 39.10
C VAL A 648 10.79 23.88 38.07
#